data_AF-A0A0D0GZ28-F1
#
_entry.id   AF-A0A0D0GZ28-F1
#
_cell.length_a   1.000
_cell.length_b   1.000
_cell.length_c   1.000
_cell.angle_alpha   90.00
_cell.angle_beta   90.00
_cell.angle_gamma   90.00
#
_symmetry.space_group_name_H-M   'P 1'
#
loop_
_entity.id
_entity.type
_entity.pdbx_description
1 polymer ?
#
loop_
_entity_poly.entity_id
_entity_poly.type
_entity_poly.pdbx_seq_one_letter_code
_entity_poly.pdbx_strand_id
1 'polypeptide(L)'
;MIVSEMNKLFQGQQWNQGTINNLVLSPNGLMLQSYQTGGIGTIIDDFEGEQRNFTFIGDWQRTTARKASGSYSYTNKDIGDSQASATEITVHLPQGGRIEFDYLVSSESGYDYLRFYINGVEQFKDSGNNTSFKHFAKDLASGTYTFKWQYSKDGSVSSHDDQAYIDNLSITGVDTTITKYRTSGTWVATITNDMVRNATGSRVIIDYEAPVGTTVIVEVSTDGVEWYEVVNGESLPNAVQNFQTLMIRATLQTQNEQVTPILKSIGISIWEEARGVRTLGRHSNVYRDIIRVYTLDRRLAAYLENAKNIYTDDFLNDKSILYFEMPFNDPKTRLIQYDGQLVYKNRRYIVTEIEDGMDENGQFNFAVTAELAYIELLNRVFPAIEINTEELRTGLEKILNGTGWKIGIIETGYEDEIFSLKESRKTALWLVRQVAKILGLEIQWDSMNRMINLVKRIGSNRGASFRYRKNLKSVKRTITPPEATVIIPYGKNGLTIAEVNDGKNYVENYDWYVSQGVPLSEARQKYRKEYILEDERFILPGNLKRYAEDMLKEMAFPRISYQVSVLDLSAITGLEEDKFYLGDDVRIFNEDLRLDVTTRILRMKVYPQEPWRNEIELGFLEPGLGDISNDSISSDVQAAQPDLLYATSGSSKSIGTGPVFPLQMSVTNFGSTNAQIGLLLICQAKVALTLTIKIMMNGSNIGPEMKQYLPVGWHTIGLPFVIAQMPSGTGMLEVQMFTDTGTLEIPQDGLQMFVYAQNLLGGLAPDIPRPSVAEIYRFNKGMYTTIQTNEAIHIVIDHPMLLSMQQHHRIMNRDIETHEIIVTNMG
;
A
#
# COMPACT_ATOMS: atom_id res chain seq x y z
N MET A 1 -22.84 26.67 14.83
CA MET A 1 -21.42 26.35 15.09
C MET A 1 -20.82 25.88 13.77
N ILE A 2 -19.85 26.59 13.20
CA ILE A 2 -19.14 26.15 11.98
C ILE A 2 -17.68 25.99 12.39
N VAL A 3 -17.21 24.74 12.45
CA VAL A 3 -15.77 24.46 12.59
C VAL A 3 -15.22 24.35 11.17
N SER A 4 -14.70 25.45 10.64
CA SER A 4 -13.82 25.37 9.48
C SER A 4 -12.43 24.97 9.97
N GLU A 5 -12.13 23.66 9.92
CA GLU A 5 -10.78 23.12 10.08
C GLU A 5 -9.94 23.59 8.89
N MET A 6 -9.35 24.79 8.98
CA MET A 6 -9.00 25.52 7.76
C MET A 6 -7.69 25.10 7.11
N ASN A 7 -6.91 24.27 7.80
CA ASN A 7 -5.86 23.41 7.26
C ASN A 7 -5.57 22.33 8.31
N LYS A 8 -5.79 21.04 7.98
CA LYS A 8 -5.12 19.93 8.65
C LYS A 8 -3.84 19.65 7.88
N LEU A 9 -2.71 20.18 8.35
CA LEU A 9 -1.41 20.08 7.66
C LEU A 9 -0.82 18.66 7.65
N PHE A 10 -1.49 17.70 8.29
CA PHE A 10 -1.05 16.30 8.40
C PHE A 10 -2.12 15.29 7.99
N GLN A 11 -2.38 15.19 6.68
CA GLN A 11 -2.66 13.93 5.99
C GLN A 11 -1.91 13.99 4.65
N GLY A 12 -0.92 13.13 4.43
CA GLY A 12 -0.19 13.04 3.14
C GLY A 12 0.78 14.19 2.80
N GLN A 13 1.92 14.28 3.51
CA GLN A 13 3.13 15.02 3.10
C GLN A 13 3.01 16.56 2.84
N GLN A 14 2.36 17.36 3.70
CA GLN A 14 2.35 18.84 3.56
C GLN A 14 2.87 19.68 4.75
N TRP A 15 3.96 19.24 5.39
CA TRP A 15 4.82 20.16 6.17
C TRP A 15 5.56 21.19 5.27
N ASN A 16 5.65 20.91 3.97
CA ASN A 16 6.39 21.67 2.94
C ASN A 16 5.84 23.08 2.63
N GLN A 17 4.75 23.53 3.28
CA GLN A 17 4.31 24.93 3.24
C GLN A 17 5.08 25.83 4.24
N GLY A 18 6.02 25.26 5.02
CA GLY A 18 6.85 26.00 5.97
C GLY A 18 8.34 25.71 5.85
N THR A 19 9.16 26.64 6.35
CA THR A 19 10.62 26.50 6.46
C THR A 19 10.95 25.62 7.67
N ILE A 20 11.75 24.58 7.46
CA ILE A 20 12.24 23.67 8.51
C ILE A 20 13.70 23.99 8.86
N ASN A 21 14.03 23.98 10.14
CA ASN A 21 15.41 24.11 10.66
C ASN A 21 15.63 23.14 11.83
N ASN A 22 16.68 22.32 11.78
CA ASN A 22 17.00 21.29 12.79
C ASN A 22 15.88 20.28 13.11
N LEU A 23 14.83 20.16 12.28
CA LEU A 23 13.79 19.13 12.37
C LEU A 23 13.81 18.22 11.13
N VAL A 24 13.19 17.05 11.24
CA VAL A 24 12.98 16.09 10.15
C VAL A 24 11.54 15.56 10.20
N LEU A 25 10.97 15.25 9.03
CA LEU A 25 9.66 14.62 8.92
C LEU A 25 9.80 13.10 9.02
N SER A 26 9.04 12.48 9.90
CA SER A 26 8.91 11.02 10.05
C SER A 26 7.46 10.57 9.76
N PRO A 27 7.21 9.25 9.59
CA PRO A 27 5.85 8.73 9.47
C PRO A 27 4.93 9.09 10.66
N ASN A 28 5.51 9.31 11.84
CA ASN A 28 4.78 9.64 13.07
C ASN A 28 4.56 11.15 13.27
N GLY A 29 5.14 12.00 12.41
CA GLY A 29 5.12 13.46 12.56
C GLY A 29 6.50 14.11 12.46
N LEU A 30 6.55 15.40 12.74
CA LEU A 30 7.76 16.22 12.74
C LEU A 30 8.54 16.01 14.05
N MET A 31 9.84 15.71 13.96
CA MET A 31 10.71 15.41 15.10
C MET A 31 12.04 16.18 15.00
N LEU A 32 12.83 16.24 16.07
CA LEU A 32 14.17 16.82 16.03
C LEU A 32 15.07 16.04 15.06
N GLN A 33 15.92 16.74 14.31
CA GLN A 33 16.88 16.11 13.42
C GLN A 33 17.87 15.28 14.25
N SER A 34 18.07 14.01 13.88
CA SER A 34 19.08 13.17 14.49
C SER A 34 20.48 13.38 13.90
N TYR A 35 21.49 13.11 14.69
CA TYR A 35 22.89 12.99 14.29
C TYR A 35 23.54 11.85 15.07
N GLN A 36 24.46 11.13 14.44
CA GLN A 36 25.24 10.10 15.14
C GLN A 36 26.45 10.74 15.83
N THR A 37 26.82 10.23 16.99
CA THR A 37 28.07 10.56 17.68
C THR A 37 28.69 9.31 18.29
N GLY A 38 29.99 9.34 18.58
CA GLY A 38 30.78 8.13 18.81
C GLY A 38 31.29 7.54 17.49
N GLY A 39 31.45 6.23 17.45
CA GLY A 39 32.00 5.49 16.31
C GLY A 39 32.73 4.23 16.81
N ILE A 40 33.74 3.77 16.06
CA ILE A 40 34.63 2.70 16.54
C ILE A 40 35.47 3.25 17.69
N GLY A 41 35.34 2.66 18.88
CA GLY A 41 35.98 3.14 20.10
C GLY A 41 36.53 2.03 21.00
N THR A 42 36.81 2.39 22.25
CA THR A 42 37.30 1.50 23.29
C THR A 42 36.37 1.57 24.50
N ILE A 43 35.94 0.43 25.02
CA ILE A 43 35.24 0.31 26.30
C ILE A 43 36.20 -0.29 27.31
N ILE A 44 36.23 0.26 28.54
CA ILE A 44 37.09 -0.20 29.63
C ILE A 44 36.22 -0.46 30.87
N ASP A 45 36.39 -1.62 31.51
CA ASP A 45 35.93 -1.91 32.87
C ASP A 45 37.19 -2.10 33.74
N ASP A 46 37.59 -1.04 34.42
CA ASP A 46 38.67 -0.99 35.44
C ASP A 46 38.19 -1.50 36.81
N PHE A 47 36.97 -2.02 36.82
CA PHE A 47 36.20 -2.47 37.96
C PHE A 47 35.94 -1.46 39.10
N GLU A 48 36.29 -0.18 38.95
CA GLU A 48 36.11 0.87 39.98
C GLU A 48 34.70 1.47 40.06
N GLY A 49 33.94 1.49 38.95
CA GLY A 49 32.55 1.99 38.94
C GLY A 49 31.57 1.12 39.74
N GLU A 50 30.46 1.66 40.23
CA GLU A 50 29.38 0.81 40.78
C GLU A 50 28.66 0.03 39.66
N GLN A 51 28.37 0.72 38.54
CA GLN A 51 27.89 0.08 37.32
C GLN A 51 29.05 -0.55 36.54
N ARG A 52 28.72 -1.55 35.73
CA ARG A 52 29.66 -2.24 34.83
C ARG A 52 29.55 -1.65 33.43
N ASN A 53 30.67 -1.58 32.73
CA ASN A 53 30.72 -1.14 31.33
C ASN A 53 30.55 -2.31 30.35
N PHE A 54 30.64 -3.56 30.81
CA PHE A 54 30.19 -4.75 30.09
C PHE A 54 29.12 -5.52 30.86
N THR A 55 28.19 -6.17 30.14
CA THR A 55 27.19 -7.06 30.75
C THR A 55 27.78 -8.45 30.99
N PHE A 56 28.38 -8.64 32.18
CA PHE A 56 28.88 -9.94 32.64
C PHE A 56 27.73 -10.90 32.97
N ILE A 57 27.79 -12.11 32.40
CA ILE A 57 26.88 -13.23 32.67
C ILE A 57 27.70 -14.30 33.39
N GLY A 58 27.39 -14.56 34.66
CA GLY A 58 28.18 -15.50 35.46
C GLY A 58 27.93 -15.37 36.96
N ASP A 59 28.79 -16.02 37.75
CA ASP A 59 28.77 -15.97 39.21
C ASP A 59 30.01 -15.29 39.83
N TRP A 60 30.90 -14.73 39.00
CA TRP A 60 32.03 -13.90 39.43
C TRP A 60 31.57 -12.60 40.09
N GLN A 61 32.38 -12.08 41.00
CA GLN A 61 32.05 -11.01 41.94
C GLN A 61 33.17 -9.97 42.05
N ARG A 62 32.79 -8.71 42.32
CA ARG A 62 33.73 -7.61 42.56
C ARG A 62 34.42 -7.80 43.93
N THR A 63 35.73 -7.63 43.99
CA THR A 63 36.55 -7.85 45.21
C THR A 63 37.59 -6.75 45.40
N THR A 64 38.17 -6.66 46.60
CA THR A 64 39.31 -5.78 46.94
C THR A 64 40.59 -6.58 47.28
N ALA A 65 40.53 -7.92 47.32
CA ALA A 65 41.59 -8.77 47.85
C ALA A 65 42.89 -8.70 47.04
N ARG A 66 42.79 -8.83 45.71
CA ARG A 66 43.86 -8.59 44.74
C ARG A 66 43.32 -7.63 43.68
N LYS A 67 44.20 -6.80 43.10
CA LYS A 67 43.92 -5.90 41.97
C LYS A 67 45.25 -5.42 41.39
N ALA A 68 45.29 -5.16 40.08
CA ALA A 68 46.42 -4.61 39.35
C ALA A 68 46.53 -3.09 39.57
N SER A 69 45.38 -2.39 39.58
CA SER A 69 45.26 -0.95 39.85
C SER A 69 44.09 -0.66 40.78
N GLY A 70 43.81 0.64 41.03
CA GLY A 70 42.63 1.05 41.79
C GLY A 70 42.50 0.44 43.19
N SER A 71 41.27 0.15 43.56
CA SER A 71 40.87 -0.47 44.83
C SER A 71 40.24 -1.85 44.63
N TYR A 72 39.73 -2.17 43.44
CA TYR A 72 38.90 -3.33 43.13
C TYR A 72 39.39 -4.14 41.93
N SER A 73 38.92 -5.38 41.83
CA SER A 73 39.01 -6.25 40.65
C SER A 73 37.79 -7.19 40.60
N TYR A 74 37.79 -8.16 39.69
CA TYR A 74 36.73 -9.16 39.54
C TYR A 74 37.29 -10.57 39.70
N THR A 75 36.67 -11.38 40.55
CA THR A 75 37.14 -12.73 40.93
C THR A 75 36.05 -13.77 40.80
N ASN A 76 36.43 -15.04 40.69
CA ASN A 76 35.48 -16.14 40.80
C ASN A 76 34.71 -16.12 42.13
N LYS A 77 33.56 -16.78 42.11
CA LYS A 77 32.85 -17.16 43.33
C LYS A 77 33.72 -18.14 44.13
N ASP A 78 33.57 -18.11 45.45
CA ASP A 78 34.03 -19.19 46.32
C ASP A 78 33.35 -20.53 45.94
N ILE A 79 34.16 -21.57 45.72
CA ILE A 79 33.74 -22.87 45.16
C ILE A 79 34.52 -24.03 45.79
N GLY A 80 33.87 -25.19 45.92
CA GLY A 80 34.47 -26.39 46.47
C GLY A 80 35.19 -27.27 45.44
N ASP A 81 35.77 -28.38 45.93
CA ASP A 81 36.46 -29.38 45.12
C ASP A 81 35.63 -29.86 43.92
N SER A 82 36.29 -30.01 42.77
CA SER A 82 35.71 -30.41 41.48
C SER A 82 34.58 -29.52 40.93
N GLN A 83 34.44 -28.29 41.44
CA GLN A 83 33.50 -27.29 40.92
C GLN A 83 34.20 -26.30 39.98
N ALA A 84 33.40 -25.47 39.30
CA ALA A 84 33.91 -24.34 38.52
C ALA A 84 32.96 -23.13 38.63
N SER A 85 33.54 -21.93 38.64
CA SER A 85 32.87 -20.64 38.62
C SER A 85 33.32 -19.87 37.38
N ALA A 86 32.39 -19.22 36.69
CA ALA A 86 32.64 -18.63 35.37
C ALA A 86 31.91 -17.31 35.17
N THR A 87 32.45 -16.49 34.28
CA THR A 87 31.82 -15.26 33.81
C THR A 87 32.16 -15.02 32.36
N GLU A 88 31.19 -14.52 31.60
CA GLU A 88 31.33 -14.24 30.17
C GLU A 88 30.65 -12.93 29.76
N ILE A 89 31.22 -12.28 28.75
CA ILE A 89 30.64 -11.11 28.06
C ILE A 89 30.58 -11.41 26.58
N THR A 90 29.65 -10.79 25.85
CA THR A 90 29.59 -10.87 24.39
C THR A 90 29.62 -9.47 23.78
N VAL A 91 30.51 -9.27 22.80
CA VAL A 91 30.80 -7.97 22.19
C VAL A 91 30.83 -8.10 20.66
N HIS A 92 30.33 -7.10 19.95
CA HIS A 92 30.41 -7.01 18.49
C HIS A 92 31.48 -6.01 18.07
N LEU A 93 32.39 -6.44 17.18
CA LEU A 93 33.51 -5.67 16.66
C LEU A 93 33.35 -5.55 15.12
N PRO A 94 32.67 -4.53 14.58
CA PRO A 94 32.33 -4.49 13.16
C PRO A 94 33.54 -4.29 12.23
N GLN A 95 34.65 -3.73 12.73
CA GLN A 95 35.90 -3.54 11.97
C GLN A 95 37.06 -4.43 12.48
N GLY A 96 36.78 -5.33 13.41
CA GLY A 96 37.81 -5.94 14.26
C GLY A 96 38.23 -4.99 15.39
N GLY A 97 39.18 -5.44 16.20
CA GLY A 97 39.54 -4.78 17.45
C GLY A 97 40.55 -5.57 18.26
N ARG A 98 40.68 -5.23 19.55
CA ARG A 98 41.65 -5.85 20.46
C ARG A 98 41.06 -5.97 21.86
N ILE A 99 41.13 -7.16 22.45
CA ILE A 99 40.85 -7.37 23.88
C ILE A 99 42.16 -7.34 24.65
N GLU A 100 42.18 -6.64 25.77
CA GLU A 100 43.28 -6.55 26.73
C GLU A 100 42.72 -6.66 28.15
N PHE A 101 43.40 -7.37 29.05
CA PHE A 101 43.10 -7.38 30.48
C PHE A 101 44.31 -7.87 31.29
N ASP A 102 44.38 -7.45 32.55
CA ASP A 102 45.31 -8.00 33.53
C ASP A 102 44.65 -9.16 34.28
N TYR A 103 45.40 -10.21 34.62
CA TYR A 103 44.91 -11.33 35.40
C TYR A 103 45.93 -11.87 36.41
N LEU A 104 45.45 -12.43 37.51
CA LEU A 104 46.27 -13.09 38.54
C LEU A 104 45.57 -14.39 38.96
N VAL A 105 46.33 -15.46 39.11
CA VAL A 105 45.85 -16.71 39.74
C VAL A 105 46.63 -16.93 41.03
N SER A 106 45.94 -17.23 42.13
CA SER A 106 46.55 -17.63 43.40
C SER A 106 45.92 -18.94 43.87
N SER A 107 46.46 -20.05 43.35
CA SER A 107 45.90 -21.40 43.47
C SER A 107 46.98 -22.49 43.64
N GLU A 108 46.57 -23.76 43.61
CA GLU A 108 47.50 -24.90 43.55
C GLU A 108 48.13 -25.10 42.17
N SER A 109 49.47 -25.16 42.17
CA SER A 109 50.31 -25.22 40.97
C SER A 109 50.14 -26.53 40.21
N GLY A 110 49.39 -26.49 39.10
CA GLY A 110 49.12 -27.64 38.23
C GLY A 110 47.78 -28.33 38.47
N TYR A 111 47.00 -27.88 39.45
CA TYR A 111 45.74 -28.51 39.88
C TYR A 111 44.53 -27.61 39.61
N ASP A 112 44.55 -26.41 40.19
CA ASP A 112 43.47 -25.41 40.11
C ASP A 112 43.78 -24.37 39.02
N TYR A 113 42.88 -24.22 38.05
CA TYR A 113 43.15 -23.44 36.83
C TYR A 113 42.16 -22.30 36.60
N LEU A 114 42.70 -21.12 36.30
CA LEU A 114 42.03 -20.15 35.43
C LEU A 114 42.16 -20.62 33.98
N ARG A 115 41.08 -20.50 33.20
CA ARG A 115 41.07 -20.63 31.75
C ARG A 115 40.37 -19.43 31.13
N PHE A 116 40.88 -18.97 29.99
CA PHE A 116 40.24 -17.94 29.18
C PHE A 116 39.87 -18.49 27.81
N TYR A 117 38.64 -18.23 27.37
CA TYR A 117 38.09 -18.70 26.11
C TYR A 117 37.61 -17.53 25.24
N ILE A 118 37.79 -17.68 23.92
CA ILE A 118 37.16 -16.84 22.89
C ILE A 118 36.31 -17.76 22.01
N ASN A 119 35.00 -17.51 21.94
CA ASN A 119 34.02 -18.33 21.20
C ASN A 119 34.14 -19.84 21.53
N GLY A 120 34.37 -20.17 22.81
CA GLY A 120 34.53 -21.54 23.31
C GLY A 120 35.93 -22.16 23.10
N VAL A 121 36.85 -21.48 22.40
CA VAL A 121 38.22 -21.97 22.18
C VAL A 121 39.15 -21.46 23.29
N GLU A 122 39.83 -22.36 24.00
CA GLU A 122 40.80 -22.01 25.05
C GLU A 122 41.97 -21.22 24.44
N GLN A 123 42.28 -20.05 25.01
CA GLN A 123 43.42 -19.21 24.61
C GLN A 123 44.62 -19.44 25.52
N PHE A 124 44.37 -19.59 26.81
CA PHE A 124 45.35 -19.99 27.81
C PHE A 124 44.68 -20.68 29.00
N LYS A 125 45.50 -21.38 29.77
CA LYS A 125 45.22 -21.81 31.14
C LYS A 125 46.42 -21.47 32.03
N ASP A 126 46.15 -21.10 33.28
CA ASP A 126 47.19 -20.73 34.26
C ASP A 126 46.80 -21.22 35.66
N SER A 127 47.79 -21.54 36.50
CA SER A 127 47.61 -22.16 37.82
C SER A 127 48.80 -21.87 38.72
N GLY A 128 48.63 -22.02 40.04
CA GLY A 128 49.68 -21.73 41.02
C GLY A 128 49.57 -20.34 41.64
N ASN A 129 50.50 -20.00 42.51
CA ASN A 129 50.50 -18.74 43.25
C ASN A 129 51.31 -17.64 42.54
N ASN A 130 50.66 -16.89 41.65
CA ASN A 130 51.26 -15.73 41.01
C ASN A 130 51.28 -14.54 41.98
N THR A 131 52.47 -13.96 42.19
CA THR A 131 52.66 -12.81 43.10
C THR A 131 52.48 -11.45 42.43
N SER A 132 52.20 -11.43 41.12
CA SER A 132 51.95 -10.22 40.32
C SER A 132 50.96 -10.53 39.20
N PHE A 133 50.22 -9.52 38.74
CA PHE A 133 49.31 -9.67 37.60
C PHE A 133 50.10 -9.87 36.30
N LYS A 134 49.60 -10.75 35.45
CA LYS A 134 50.04 -11.00 34.08
C LYS A 134 49.10 -10.27 33.13
N HIS A 135 49.63 -9.76 32.02
CA HIS A 135 48.83 -9.09 31.00
C HIS A 135 48.46 -10.05 29.86
N PHE A 136 47.19 -10.09 29.46
CA PHE A 136 46.72 -10.77 28.26
C PHE A 136 46.24 -9.73 27.24
N ALA A 137 46.67 -9.85 25.98
CA ALA A 137 46.18 -9.03 24.88
C ALA A 137 46.04 -9.86 23.60
N LYS A 138 44.97 -9.63 22.82
CA LYS A 138 44.76 -10.31 21.53
C LYS A 138 43.96 -9.46 20.54
N ASP A 139 44.51 -9.33 19.34
CA ASP A 139 43.85 -8.72 18.18
C ASP A 139 42.82 -9.68 17.56
N LEU A 140 41.74 -9.11 17.03
CA LEU A 140 40.54 -9.82 16.56
C LEU A 140 40.06 -9.24 15.23
N ALA A 141 39.58 -10.12 14.35
CA ALA A 141 38.96 -9.74 13.08
C ALA A 141 37.54 -9.19 13.31
N SER A 142 36.89 -8.70 12.24
CA SER A 142 35.49 -8.27 12.31
C SER A 142 34.56 -9.44 12.67
N GLY A 143 33.75 -9.29 13.71
CA GLY A 143 32.82 -10.33 14.16
C GLY A 143 32.23 -10.11 15.54
N THR A 144 31.40 -11.07 15.99
CA THR A 144 30.89 -11.14 17.35
C THR A 144 31.70 -12.14 18.15
N TYR A 145 32.09 -11.76 19.36
CA TYR A 145 32.93 -12.56 20.25
C TYR A 145 32.32 -12.70 21.64
N THR A 146 32.24 -13.94 22.13
CA THR A 146 32.00 -14.25 23.54
C THR A 146 33.34 -14.52 24.22
N PHE A 147 33.67 -13.68 25.19
CA PHE A 147 34.86 -13.78 26.03
C PHE A 147 34.46 -14.40 27.36
N LYS A 148 35.13 -15.48 27.78
CA LYS A 148 34.77 -16.23 28.99
C LYS A 148 35.98 -16.53 29.84
N TRP A 149 35.91 -16.16 31.12
CA TRP A 149 36.85 -16.55 32.15
C TRP A 149 36.21 -17.63 33.02
N GLN A 150 36.97 -18.68 33.33
CA GLN A 150 36.50 -19.80 34.15
C GLN A 150 37.60 -20.24 35.10
N TYR A 151 37.32 -20.22 36.39
CA TYR A 151 38.14 -20.87 37.40
C TYR A 151 37.55 -22.26 37.71
N SER A 152 38.38 -23.28 37.87
CA SER A 152 37.94 -24.63 38.25
C SER A 152 38.86 -25.27 39.27
N LYS A 153 38.27 -25.91 40.27
CA LYS A 153 38.99 -26.73 41.25
C LYS A 153 39.20 -28.17 40.79
N ASP A 154 40.26 -28.77 41.29
CA ASP A 154 40.60 -30.19 41.13
C ASP A 154 39.92 -31.08 42.22
N GLY A 155 40.31 -32.35 42.37
CA GLY A 155 39.70 -33.32 43.29
C GLY A 155 40.03 -33.17 44.78
N SER A 156 41.02 -32.37 45.22
CA SER A 156 41.34 -32.19 46.65
C SER A 156 42.29 -31.02 46.95
N VAL A 157 42.16 -30.48 48.17
CA VAL A 157 43.04 -29.47 48.81
C VAL A 157 42.75 -28.02 48.35
N SER A 158 43.12 -27.07 49.21
CA SER A 158 42.98 -25.62 49.06
C SER A 158 44.29 -24.97 49.49
N SER A 159 44.81 -24.02 48.69
CA SER A 159 46.01 -23.27 49.07
C SER A 159 46.09 -21.88 48.44
N HIS A 160 46.63 -20.94 49.22
CA HIS A 160 46.67 -19.52 48.91
C HIS A 160 45.25 -18.91 48.91
N ASP A 161 44.83 -18.20 47.86
CA ASP A 161 43.53 -17.53 47.85
C ASP A 161 42.40 -18.40 47.22
N ASP A 162 42.72 -19.56 46.64
CA ASP A 162 41.83 -20.42 45.83
C ASP A 162 41.05 -19.63 44.74
N GLN A 163 41.69 -18.58 44.18
CA GLN A 163 41.01 -17.59 43.34
C GLN A 163 41.84 -17.15 42.12
N ALA A 164 41.11 -16.74 41.09
CA ALA A 164 41.59 -16.06 39.91
C ALA A 164 40.89 -14.71 39.76
N TYR A 165 41.69 -13.67 39.55
CA TYR A 165 41.31 -12.28 39.45
C TYR A 165 41.54 -11.77 38.04
N ILE A 166 40.65 -10.92 37.54
CA ILE A 166 40.85 -10.09 36.35
C ILE A 166 40.63 -8.61 36.67
N ASP A 167 41.37 -7.75 35.97
CA ASP A 167 41.39 -6.30 36.16
C ASP A 167 41.66 -5.60 34.81
N ASN A 168 41.41 -4.29 34.72
CA ASN A 168 41.70 -3.44 33.55
C ASN A 168 41.17 -4.00 32.21
N LEU A 169 39.93 -4.50 32.17
CA LEU A 169 39.38 -5.09 30.95
C LEU A 169 39.08 -4.01 29.91
N SER A 170 39.90 -3.94 28.86
CA SER A 170 39.80 -3.02 27.73
C SER A 170 39.43 -3.79 26.46
N ILE A 171 38.44 -3.31 25.72
CA ILE A 171 38.10 -3.82 24.39
C ILE A 171 38.02 -2.65 23.41
N THR A 172 38.95 -2.61 22.47
CA THR A 172 38.97 -1.69 21.34
C THR A 172 38.20 -2.29 20.15
N GLY A 173 37.72 -1.45 19.24
CA GLY A 173 37.01 -1.88 18.03
C GLY A 173 35.50 -2.03 18.20
N VAL A 174 34.96 -1.67 19.36
CA VAL A 174 33.52 -1.73 19.65
C VAL A 174 32.81 -0.57 18.97
N ASP A 175 31.61 -0.82 18.46
CA ASP A 175 30.74 0.27 18.01
C ASP A 175 30.15 1.01 19.22
N THR A 176 30.55 2.26 19.38
CA THR A 176 30.06 3.19 20.42
C THR A 176 29.11 4.24 19.84
N THR A 177 28.65 4.06 18.58
CA THR A 177 27.77 5.00 17.90
C THR A 177 26.41 5.09 18.60
N ILE A 178 26.09 6.27 19.12
CA ILE A 178 24.78 6.59 19.68
C ILE A 178 24.08 7.64 18.82
N THR A 179 22.79 7.41 18.56
CA THR A 179 21.93 8.41 17.95
C THR A 179 21.60 9.49 18.98
N LYS A 180 21.89 10.73 18.63
CA LYS A 180 21.45 11.93 19.34
C LYS A 180 20.50 12.74 18.48
N TYR A 181 19.73 13.61 19.11
CA TYR A 181 18.88 14.62 18.49
C TYR A 181 19.44 16.01 18.74
N ARG A 182 19.21 16.94 17.80
CA ARG A 182 19.42 18.38 18.05
C ARG A 182 18.66 18.80 19.31
N THR A 183 19.23 19.65 20.15
CA THR A 183 18.56 20.12 21.39
C THR A 183 17.36 21.02 21.13
N SER A 184 17.29 21.66 19.97
CA SER A 184 16.16 22.49 19.53
C SER A 184 16.09 22.56 18.00
N GLY A 185 14.86 22.65 17.47
CA GLY A 185 14.58 22.91 16.07
C GLY A 185 13.22 23.54 15.85
N THR A 186 13.04 24.19 14.70
CA THR A 186 11.85 24.99 14.37
C THR A 186 11.25 24.65 13.01
N TRP A 187 9.94 24.82 12.90
CA TRP A 187 9.20 24.89 11.65
C TRP A 187 8.38 26.18 11.64
N VAL A 188 8.39 26.92 10.53
CA VAL A 188 7.65 28.17 10.38
C VAL A 188 6.88 28.19 9.05
N ALA A 189 5.55 28.30 9.11
CA ALA A 189 4.68 28.42 7.94
C ALA A 189 3.81 29.68 8.00
N THR A 190 3.32 30.14 6.84
CA THR A 190 2.41 31.30 6.73
C THR A 190 1.08 30.88 6.13
N ILE A 191 -0.02 31.20 6.80
CA ILE A 191 -1.39 30.90 6.35
C ILE A 191 -2.07 32.22 5.98
N THR A 192 -2.31 32.42 4.69
CA THR A 192 -3.13 33.49 4.13
C THR A 192 -4.62 33.13 4.21
N ASN A 193 -5.48 34.04 4.66
CA ASN A 193 -6.92 33.87 4.58
C ASN A 193 -7.66 35.20 4.38
N ASP A 194 -8.34 35.34 3.25
CA ASP A 194 -9.13 36.53 2.90
C ASP A 194 -10.34 36.76 3.82
N MET A 195 -10.77 35.75 4.61
CA MET A 195 -12.04 35.76 5.33
C MET A 195 -11.98 35.98 6.85
N VAL A 196 -10.82 36.06 7.52
CA VAL A 196 -10.83 36.27 9.00
C VAL A 196 -11.05 37.73 9.37
N ARG A 197 -12.30 38.19 9.28
CA ARG A 197 -12.73 39.47 9.87
C ARG A 197 -13.85 39.23 10.88
N ASN A 198 -13.55 39.53 12.14
CA ASN A 198 -14.39 39.43 13.35
C ASN A 198 -14.50 38.04 14.03
N ALA A 199 -13.55 37.12 13.77
CA ALA A 199 -13.49 35.81 14.42
C ALA A 199 -12.75 35.85 15.77
N THR A 200 -13.49 36.16 16.84
CA THR A 200 -12.99 36.35 18.22
C THR A 200 -12.61 35.06 18.97
N GLY A 201 -12.92 33.87 18.43
CA GLY A 201 -12.71 32.59 19.10
C GLY A 201 -11.78 31.62 18.39
N SER A 202 -11.09 32.05 17.33
CA SER A 202 -10.15 31.21 16.57
C SER A 202 -9.12 30.53 17.49
N ARG A 203 -8.74 29.28 17.20
CA ARG A 203 -7.89 28.42 18.05
C ARG A 203 -6.85 27.69 17.22
N VAL A 204 -5.72 27.35 17.83
CA VAL A 204 -4.80 26.35 17.28
C VAL A 204 -5.09 25.00 17.93
N ILE A 205 -5.27 23.97 17.11
CA ILE A 205 -5.36 22.58 17.55
C ILE A 205 -4.01 21.93 17.21
N ILE A 206 -3.43 21.25 18.18
CA ILE A 206 -2.10 20.66 18.14
C ILE A 206 -2.23 19.21 18.61
N ASP A 207 -1.64 18.26 17.88
CA ASP A 207 -1.46 16.88 18.34
C ASP A 207 0.03 16.57 18.38
N TYR A 208 0.53 16.11 19.53
CA TYR A 208 1.94 15.87 19.76
C TYR A 208 2.20 14.85 20.88
N GLU A 209 3.38 14.23 20.83
CA GLU A 209 3.96 13.46 21.93
C GLU A 209 5.17 14.21 22.48
N ALA A 210 5.20 14.45 23.79
CA ALA A 210 6.35 15.02 24.50
C ALA A 210 6.77 14.07 25.64
N PRO A 211 7.76 13.19 25.40
CA PRO A 211 8.40 12.42 26.46
C PRO A 211 9.01 13.31 27.56
N VAL A 212 9.25 12.74 28.75
CA VAL A 212 9.83 13.46 29.89
C VAL A 212 11.17 14.10 29.50
N GLY A 213 11.31 15.40 29.76
CA GLY A 213 12.49 16.20 29.38
C GLY A 213 12.43 16.83 27.98
N THR A 214 11.32 16.67 27.25
CA THR A 214 11.07 17.32 25.96
C THR A 214 9.92 18.32 26.04
N THR A 215 9.87 19.28 25.11
CA THR A 215 8.75 20.23 24.97
C THR A 215 8.40 20.50 23.50
N VAL A 216 7.13 20.81 23.26
CA VAL A 216 6.62 21.36 22.01
C VAL A 216 5.99 22.71 22.33
N ILE A 217 6.60 23.77 21.83
CA ILE A 217 6.13 25.15 21.97
C ILE A 217 5.54 25.54 20.61
N VAL A 218 4.36 26.15 20.60
CA VAL A 218 3.74 26.67 19.38
C VAL A 218 3.42 28.15 19.59
N GLU A 219 3.82 28.96 18.62
CA GLU A 219 3.70 30.41 18.63
C GLU A 219 3.05 30.90 17.34
N VAL A 220 2.35 32.02 17.40
CA VAL A 220 1.75 32.66 16.23
C VAL A 220 2.13 34.14 16.15
N SER A 221 2.08 34.69 14.94
CA SER A 221 2.38 36.09 14.66
C SER A 221 1.60 36.57 13.43
N THR A 222 1.30 37.87 13.36
CA THR A 222 0.68 38.52 12.18
C THR A 222 1.66 39.40 11.40
N ASP A 223 2.84 39.69 11.95
CA ASP A 223 3.88 40.56 11.36
C ASP A 223 5.26 39.88 11.23
N GLY A 224 5.45 38.72 11.87
CA GLY A 224 6.73 37.99 11.94
C GLY A 224 7.70 38.53 13.00
N VAL A 225 7.35 39.60 13.71
CA VAL A 225 8.18 40.31 14.69
C VAL A 225 7.73 40.01 16.12
N GLU A 226 6.45 40.24 16.44
CA GLU A 226 5.88 39.85 17.72
C GLU A 226 5.30 38.43 17.63
N TRP A 227 5.73 37.56 18.54
CA TRP A 227 5.33 36.16 18.60
C TRP A 227 4.63 35.86 19.92
N TYR A 228 3.50 35.16 19.83
CA TYR A 228 2.62 34.87 20.94
C TYR A 228 2.45 33.35 21.07
N GLU A 229 2.86 32.77 22.20
CA GLU A 229 2.67 31.35 22.50
C GLU A 229 1.16 31.00 22.59
N VAL A 230 0.77 29.83 22.10
CA VAL A 230 -0.62 29.36 22.06
C VAL A 230 -0.78 28.00 22.75
N VAL A 231 -1.74 27.92 23.65
CA VAL A 231 -2.12 26.68 24.33
C VAL A 231 -3.07 25.89 23.43
N ASN A 232 -2.86 24.57 23.35
CA ASN A 232 -3.66 23.67 22.52
C ASN A 232 -5.16 23.76 22.85
N GLY A 233 -5.98 24.12 21.87
CA GLY A 233 -7.42 24.22 22.04
C GLY A 233 -7.91 25.46 22.80
N GLU A 234 -7.05 26.42 23.11
CA GLU A 234 -7.44 27.75 23.61
C GLU A 234 -7.62 28.78 22.47
N SER A 235 -8.24 29.92 22.79
CA SER A 235 -8.40 31.03 21.83
C SER A 235 -7.08 31.73 21.54
N LEU A 236 -6.87 32.14 20.28
CA LEU A 236 -5.78 33.00 19.86
C LEU A 236 -5.73 34.29 20.70
N PRO A 237 -4.55 34.76 21.11
CA PRO A 237 -4.40 36.03 21.84
C PRO A 237 -5.02 37.21 21.08
N ASN A 238 -5.61 38.16 21.82
CA ASN A 238 -6.41 39.25 21.24
C ASN A 238 -5.67 40.10 20.19
N ALA A 239 -4.33 40.19 20.27
CA ALA A 239 -3.48 40.93 19.32
C ALA A 239 -3.38 40.26 17.93
N VAL A 240 -3.63 38.95 17.84
CA VAL A 240 -3.47 38.13 16.62
C VAL A 240 -4.78 37.50 16.14
N GLN A 241 -5.92 37.84 16.75
CA GLN A 241 -7.24 37.58 16.20
C GLN A 241 -7.48 38.44 14.94
N ASN A 242 -8.37 38.01 14.04
CA ASN A 242 -8.76 38.77 12.83
C ASN A 242 -7.61 38.97 11.80
N PHE A 243 -6.73 37.98 11.70
CA PHE A 243 -5.57 37.99 10.82
C PHE A 243 -5.94 37.84 9.33
N GLN A 244 -5.34 38.64 8.43
CA GLN A 244 -5.35 38.31 7.00
C GLN A 244 -4.23 37.31 6.65
N THR A 245 -3.15 37.32 7.43
CA THR A 245 -2.03 36.38 7.40
C THR A 245 -1.66 36.01 8.83
N LEU A 246 -1.57 34.72 9.12
CA LEU A 246 -0.99 34.22 10.37
C LEU A 246 0.25 33.40 10.05
N MET A 247 1.38 33.81 10.58
CA MET A 247 2.57 32.98 10.67
C MET A 247 2.43 32.07 11.90
N ILE A 248 2.74 30.79 11.75
CA ILE A 248 2.85 29.84 12.86
C ILE A 248 4.30 29.39 12.95
N ARG A 249 4.86 29.37 14.16
CA ARG A 249 6.13 28.73 14.49
C ARG A 249 5.87 27.59 15.45
N ALA A 250 6.35 26.39 15.13
CA ALA A 250 6.48 25.30 16.08
C ALA A 250 7.96 25.13 16.44
N THR A 251 8.26 25.04 17.73
CA THR A 251 9.59 24.89 18.29
C THR A 251 9.61 23.60 19.12
N LEU A 252 10.37 22.61 18.70
CA LEU A 252 10.59 21.37 19.45
C LEU A 252 11.90 21.50 20.23
N GLN A 253 11.94 21.02 21.47
CA GLN A 253 13.16 21.05 22.30
C GLN A 253 13.32 19.76 23.11
N THR A 254 14.57 19.45 23.48
CA THR A 254 14.90 18.36 24.41
C THR A 254 16.06 18.72 25.34
N GLN A 255 15.94 18.32 26.60
CA GLN A 255 17.01 18.32 27.60
C GLN A 255 17.75 16.97 27.65
N ASN A 256 17.22 15.94 26.98
CA ASN A 256 17.85 14.62 26.83
C ASN A 256 18.08 14.35 25.34
N GLU A 257 19.33 14.50 24.88
CA GLU A 257 19.67 14.32 23.47
C GLU A 257 19.37 12.90 22.90
N GLN A 258 19.06 11.90 23.73
CA GLN A 258 18.62 10.58 23.25
C GLN A 258 17.11 10.50 22.95
N VAL A 259 16.33 11.55 23.25
CA VAL A 259 14.87 11.57 23.11
C VAL A 259 14.40 12.85 22.44
N THR A 260 13.41 12.75 21.56
CA THR A 260 12.77 13.88 20.86
C THR A 260 11.26 13.88 21.13
N PRO A 261 10.62 15.06 21.21
CA PRO A 261 9.18 15.14 21.03
C PRO A 261 8.81 14.90 19.56
N ILE A 262 7.54 14.62 19.29
CA ILE A 262 6.99 14.40 17.95
C ILE A 262 5.73 15.26 17.80
N LEU A 263 5.76 16.23 16.90
CA LEU A 263 4.60 17.04 16.53
C LEU A 263 3.85 16.34 15.39
N LYS A 264 2.73 15.72 15.70
CA LYS A 264 1.93 14.90 14.77
C LYS A 264 1.14 15.79 13.81
N SER A 265 0.35 16.72 14.34
CA SER A 265 -0.44 17.63 13.53
C SER A 265 -0.58 19.01 14.15
N ILE A 266 -0.84 20.00 13.30
CA ILE A 266 -1.22 21.35 13.67
C ILE A 266 -2.28 21.87 12.69
N GLY A 267 -3.25 22.62 13.19
CA GLY A 267 -4.30 23.22 12.38
C GLY A 267 -5.01 24.37 13.07
N ILE A 268 -5.57 25.29 12.28
CA ILE A 268 -6.39 26.39 12.80
C ILE A 268 -7.87 26.02 12.73
N SER A 269 -8.56 26.17 13.85
CA SER A 269 -10.02 26.10 13.97
C SER A 269 -10.55 27.52 14.17
N ILE A 270 -11.31 28.06 13.21
CA ILE A 270 -11.90 29.39 13.34
C ILE A 270 -13.23 29.29 14.12
N TRP A 271 -13.46 30.18 15.10
CA TRP A 271 -14.73 30.28 15.82
C TRP A 271 -15.21 31.73 15.91
N GLU A 272 -16.52 31.91 15.88
CA GLU A 272 -17.22 33.19 16.07
C GLU A 272 -18.24 33.05 17.22
N GLU A 273 -18.33 34.06 18.10
CA GLU A 273 -19.37 34.09 19.12
C GLU A 273 -20.73 34.52 18.53
N ALA A 274 -21.70 33.61 18.53
CA ALA A 274 -23.08 33.91 18.16
C ALA A 274 -23.82 34.70 19.26
N ARG A 275 -23.56 36.01 19.36
CA ARG A 275 -24.25 36.90 20.31
C ARG A 275 -25.61 37.38 19.80
N GLY A 276 -26.67 37.03 20.54
CA GLY A 276 -27.96 37.73 20.50
C GLY A 276 -29.09 36.98 19.79
N VAL A 277 -30.05 36.47 20.56
CA VAL A 277 -31.32 35.93 20.04
C VAL A 277 -32.42 36.97 20.18
N ARG A 278 -33.10 37.29 19.07
CA ARG A 278 -34.52 37.68 19.05
C ARG A 278 -35.12 37.43 17.66
N THR A 279 -36.45 37.39 17.60
CA THR A 279 -37.23 36.66 16.60
C THR A 279 -37.60 37.43 15.34
N LEU A 280 -37.77 36.68 14.24
CA LEU A 280 -38.65 36.99 13.10
C LEU A 280 -38.37 38.32 12.37
N GLY A 281 -37.35 38.31 11.52
CA GLY A 281 -37.06 39.38 10.56
C GLY A 281 -35.67 39.24 9.95
N ARG A 282 -35.60 39.08 8.62
CA ARG A 282 -34.37 39.19 7.81
C ARG A 282 -33.94 40.69 7.89
N HIS A 283 -32.68 41.11 7.98
CA HIS A 283 -31.41 40.57 7.49
C HIS A 283 -30.21 41.02 8.38
N SER A 284 -29.15 40.21 8.49
CA SER A 284 -27.74 40.63 8.24
C SER A 284 -26.68 39.52 8.50
N ASN A 285 -26.80 38.35 7.87
CA ASN A 285 -25.78 37.28 8.00
C ASN A 285 -24.64 37.50 6.98
N VAL A 286 -23.44 37.87 7.44
CA VAL A 286 -22.26 38.06 6.56
C VAL A 286 -21.58 36.73 6.20
N TYR A 287 -21.53 35.77 7.13
CA TYR A 287 -21.00 34.42 6.88
C TYR A 287 -22.12 33.37 6.82
N ARG A 288 -22.88 33.44 5.72
CA ARG A 288 -23.44 32.22 5.14
C ARG A 288 -22.32 31.50 4.39
N ASP A 289 -22.37 30.17 4.31
CA ASP A 289 -21.75 29.48 3.18
C ASP A 289 -22.45 29.99 1.91
N ILE A 290 -21.79 30.86 1.15
CA ILE A 290 -22.32 31.42 -0.10
C ILE A 290 -21.62 30.74 -1.26
N ILE A 291 -22.43 30.26 -2.22
CA ILE A 291 -21.94 29.68 -3.46
C ILE A 291 -21.21 30.76 -4.26
N ARG A 292 -19.98 30.48 -4.67
CA ARG A 292 -19.11 31.37 -5.44
C ARG A 292 -19.11 30.91 -6.89
N VAL A 293 -19.54 31.77 -7.81
CA VAL A 293 -19.50 31.49 -9.26
C VAL A 293 -18.15 31.93 -9.81
N TYR A 294 -17.55 31.10 -10.65
CA TYR A 294 -16.34 31.42 -11.40
C TYR A 294 -16.61 31.39 -12.91
N THR A 295 -15.97 32.31 -13.63
CA THR A 295 -15.95 32.31 -15.10
C THR A 295 -15.13 31.12 -15.64
N LEU A 296 -15.23 30.86 -16.94
CA LEU A 296 -14.45 29.79 -17.60
C LEU A 296 -12.93 30.04 -17.56
N ASP A 297 -12.48 31.30 -17.51
CA ASP A 297 -11.09 31.68 -17.22
C ASP A 297 -10.73 31.66 -15.71
N ARG A 298 -11.57 31.00 -14.90
CA ARG A 298 -11.40 30.70 -13.47
C ARG A 298 -11.26 31.94 -12.57
N ARG A 299 -11.78 33.10 -12.99
CA ARG A 299 -11.89 34.29 -12.14
C ARG A 299 -13.20 34.25 -11.36
N LEU A 300 -13.18 34.77 -10.13
CA LEU A 300 -14.39 34.90 -9.31
C LEU A 300 -15.36 35.90 -9.96
N ALA A 301 -16.54 35.43 -10.34
CA ALA A 301 -17.58 36.22 -11.00
C ALA A 301 -18.58 36.83 -10.02
N ALA A 302 -19.07 36.03 -9.06
CA ALA A 302 -20.11 36.46 -8.13
C ALA A 302 -20.22 35.61 -6.85
N TYR A 303 -20.83 36.19 -5.83
CA TYR A 303 -21.34 35.51 -4.64
C TYR A 303 -22.87 35.43 -4.71
N LEU A 304 -23.45 34.22 -4.59
CA LEU A 304 -24.89 33.97 -4.74
C LEU A 304 -25.66 34.14 -3.42
N GLU A 305 -25.69 35.36 -2.88
CA GLU A 305 -26.30 35.70 -1.58
C GLU A 305 -27.80 35.38 -1.48
N ASN A 306 -28.49 35.42 -2.63
CA ASN A 306 -29.92 35.17 -2.79
C ASN A 306 -30.28 33.70 -3.07
N ALA A 307 -29.29 32.80 -3.17
CA ALA A 307 -29.56 31.37 -3.34
C ALA A 307 -30.38 30.81 -2.16
N LYS A 308 -31.36 29.96 -2.47
CA LYS A 308 -32.31 29.29 -1.56
C LYS A 308 -32.36 27.79 -1.84
N ASN A 309 -32.98 27.02 -0.95
CA ASN A 309 -33.08 25.55 -1.03
C ASN A 309 -31.71 24.85 -1.26
N ILE A 310 -30.63 25.44 -0.76
CA ILE A 310 -29.26 24.94 -0.97
C ILE A 310 -29.07 23.61 -0.23
N TYR A 311 -28.71 22.57 -0.96
CA TYR A 311 -28.30 21.29 -0.39
C TYR A 311 -27.11 20.68 -1.12
N THR A 312 -26.38 19.81 -0.43
CA THR A 312 -25.45 18.86 -1.04
C THR A 312 -26.01 17.45 -0.90
N ASP A 313 -25.90 16.64 -1.94
CA ASP A 313 -26.41 15.26 -2.01
C ASP A 313 -25.23 14.34 -2.37
N ASP A 314 -24.56 13.81 -1.35
CA ASP A 314 -23.33 13.02 -1.47
C ASP A 314 -23.62 11.52 -1.35
N PHE A 315 -23.18 10.72 -2.33
CA PHE A 315 -23.22 9.26 -2.34
C PHE A 315 -21.80 8.67 -2.19
N LEU A 316 -21.66 7.59 -1.45
CA LEU A 316 -20.39 6.90 -1.25
C LEU A 316 -19.95 6.19 -2.55
N ASN A 317 -18.73 6.52 -3.02
CA ASN A 317 -18.13 6.05 -4.28
C ASN A 317 -18.87 6.37 -5.60
N ASP A 318 -20.09 6.94 -5.54
CA ASP A 318 -20.85 7.37 -6.71
C ASP A 318 -20.85 8.91 -6.89
N LYS A 319 -22.02 9.56 -6.88
CA LYS A 319 -22.20 10.98 -7.23
C LYS A 319 -22.18 11.93 -6.03
N SER A 320 -21.69 13.15 -6.23
CA SER A 320 -21.75 14.23 -5.24
C SER A 320 -22.29 15.49 -5.90
N ILE A 321 -23.48 15.92 -5.47
CA ILE A 321 -24.24 17.01 -6.10
C ILE A 321 -24.31 18.22 -5.16
N LEU A 322 -24.24 19.41 -5.72
CA LEU A 322 -24.69 20.68 -5.15
C LEU A 322 -25.95 21.13 -5.92
N TYR A 323 -27.03 21.40 -5.19
CA TYR A 323 -28.26 21.98 -5.75
C TYR A 323 -28.60 23.29 -5.06
N PHE A 324 -29.14 24.25 -5.81
CA PHE A 324 -29.75 25.46 -5.28
C PHE A 324 -30.75 26.08 -6.26
N GLU A 325 -31.61 26.93 -5.74
CA GLU A 325 -32.49 27.81 -6.52
C GLU A 325 -32.10 29.28 -6.36
N MET A 326 -32.42 30.10 -7.36
CA MET A 326 -32.34 31.56 -7.30
C MET A 326 -33.66 32.21 -7.72
N PRO A 327 -33.90 33.49 -7.38
CA PRO A 327 -34.91 34.30 -8.04
C PRO A 327 -34.52 34.48 -9.52
N PHE A 328 -35.41 34.13 -10.45
CA PHE A 328 -35.17 34.24 -11.90
C PHE A 328 -34.76 35.65 -12.35
N ASN A 329 -35.22 36.68 -11.63
CA ASN A 329 -34.90 38.09 -11.88
C ASN A 329 -33.61 38.60 -11.22
N ASP A 330 -32.86 37.77 -10.48
CA ASP A 330 -31.55 38.15 -9.94
C ASP A 330 -30.53 38.28 -11.10
N PRO A 331 -29.85 39.42 -11.28
CA PRO A 331 -28.92 39.60 -12.41
C PRO A 331 -27.73 38.62 -12.40
N LYS A 332 -27.46 37.94 -11.27
CA LYS A 332 -26.39 36.94 -11.15
C LYS A 332 -26.72 35.59 -11.80
N THR A 333 -27.98 35.31 -12.12
CA THR A 333 -28.35 34.08 -12.87
C THR A 333 -27.60 34.01 -14.20
N ARG A 334 -27.45 35.15 -14.88
CA ARG A 334 -26.72 35.32 -16.15
C ARG A 334 -25.20 35.11 -16.06
N LEU A 335 -24.65 34.92 -14.87
CA LEU A 335 -23.24 34.59 -14.63
C LEU A 335 -23.04 33.07 -14.44
N ILE A 336 -24.13 32.33 -14.27
CA ILE A 336 -24.17 30.87 -14.18
C ILE A 336 -24.43 30.34 -15.60
N GLN A 337 -23.69 29.30 -15.98
CA GLN A 337 -23.72 28.68 -17.30
C GLN A 337 -23.33 27.21 -17.17
N TYR A 338 -23.72 26.40 -18.15
CA TYR A 338 -23.23 25.02 -18.30
C TYR A 338 -21.69 24.99 -18.34
N ASP A 339 -21.07 23.94 -17.79
CA ASP A 339 -19.62 23.85 -17.52
C ASP A 339 -19.06 24.95 -16.59
N GLY A 340 -19.89 25.85 -16.07
CA GLY A 340 -19.51 26.90 -15.14
C GLY A 340 -19.04 26.33 -13.80
N GLN A 341 -17.92 26.84 -13.28
CA GLN A 341 -17.37 26.37 -12.01
C GLN A 341 -18.02 27.08 -10.81
N LEU A 342 -18.46 26.29 -9.84
CA LEU A 342 -18.93 26.76 -8.54
C LEU A 342 -17.98 26.32 -7.42
N VAL A 343 -17.87 27.12 -6.35
CA VAL A 343 -17.22 26.72 -5.10
C VAL A 343 -18.17 26.93 -3.92
N TYR A 344 -18.33 25.89 -3.11
CA TYR A 344 -19.19 25.85 -1.93
C TYR A 344 -18.55 24.98 -0.85
N LYS A 345 -18.53 25.41 0.42
CA LYS A 345 -17.94 24.66 1.56
C LYS A 345 -16.55 24.05 1.29
N ASN A 346 -15.66 24.81 0.64
CA ASN A 346 -14.33 24.35 0.21
C ASN A 346 -14.34 23.07 -0.64
N ARG A 347 -15.38 22.90 -1.47
CA ARG A 347 -15.48 21.93 -2.56
C ARG A 347 -15.81 22.64 -3.86
N ARG A 348 -15.34 22.06 -4.97
CA ARG A 348 -15.46 22.61 -6.33
C ARG A 348 -16.44 21.75 -7.13
N TYR A 349 -17.43 22.40 -7.71
CA TYR A 349 -18.49 21.78 -8.51
C TYR A 349 -18.49 22.38 -9.92
N ILE A 350 -19.02 21.65 -10.89
CA ILE A 350 -19.23 22.08 -12.27
C ILE A 350 -20.73 22.00 -12.56
N VAL A 351 -21.32 23.05 -13.12
CA VAL A 351 -22.75 23.09 -13.45
C VAL A 351 -23.06 22.09 -14.56
N THR A 352 -23.89 21.10 -14.23
CA THR A 352 -24.31 20.01 -15.14
C THR A 352 -25.72 20.21 -15.67
N GLU A 353 -26.54 21.04 -15.02
CA GLU A 353 -27.93 21.30 -15.41
C GLU A 353 -28.39 22.65 -14.86
N ILE A 354 -29.20 23.35 -15.65
CA ILE A 354 -29.89 24.59 -15.27
C ILE A 354 -31.35 24.42 -15.71
N GLU A 355 -32.28 24.50 -14.76
CA GLU A 355 -33.71 24.54 -15.05
C GLU A 355 -34.20 25.99 -14.90
N ASP A 356 -34.58 26.64 -16.00
CA ASP A 356 -35.28 27.91 -15.96
C ASP A 356 -36.64 27.84 -16.68
N GLY A 357 -37.66 28.46 -16.08
CA GLY A 357 -39.03 28.24 -16.51
C GLY A 357 -40.07 28.97 -15.67
N MET A 358 -41.31 28.52 -15.78
CA MET A 358 -42.48 29.06 -15.08
C MET A 358 -43.41 27.90 -14.70
N ASP A 359 -43.84 27.84 -13.45
CA ASP A 359 -44.75 26.79 -12.98
C ASP A 359 -46.22 27.05 -13.38
N GLU A 360 -47.11 26.10 -13.06
CA GLU A 360 -48.55 26.21 -13.32
C GLU A 360 -49.23 27.41 -12.60
N ASN A 361 -48.57 27.99 -11.59
CA ASN A 361 -49.04 29.15 -10.84
C ASN A 361 -48.54 30.49 -11.44
N GLY A 362 -47.70 30.45 -12.49
CA GLY A 362 -47.07 31.61 -13.08
C GLY A 362 -45.82 32.10 -12.35
N GLN A 363 -45.27 31.32 -11.42
CA GLN A 363 -44.04 31.64 -10.71
C GLN A 363 -42.81 31.17 -11.50
N PHE A 364 -41.90 32.09 -11.82
CA PHE A 364 -40.65 31.77 -12.47
C PHE A 364 -39.67 31.08 -11.51
N ASN A 365 -39.08 29.97 -11.95
CA ASN A 365 -38.00 29.25 -11.27
C ASN A 365 -36.67 29.43 -12.02
N PHE A 366 -35.58 29.33 -11.25
CA PHE A 366 -34.21 29.16 -11.76
C PHE A 366 -33.50 28.23 -10.78
N ALA A 367 -33.34 26.96 -11.15
CA ALA A 367 -32.65 25.96 -10.36
C ALA A 367 -31.36 25.52 -11.06
N VAL A 368 -30.38 25.08 -10.27
CA VAL A 368 -29.05 24.71 -10.77
C VAL A 368 -28.60 23.45 -10.06
N THR A 369 -28.29 22.42 -10.85
CA THR A 369 -27.61 21.21 -10.40
C THR A 369 -26.15 21.29 -10.85
N ALA A 370 -25.23 21.04 -9.92
CA ALA A 370 -23.80 21.01 -10.21
C ALA A 370 -23.14 19.79 -9.55
N GLU A 371 -22.40 19.01 -10.32
CA GLU A 371 -21.72 17.81 -9.83
C GLU A 371 -20.29 18.14 -9.37
N LEU A 372 -19.79 17.41 -8.38
CA LEU A 372 -18.45 17.58 -7.83
C LEU A 372 -17.42 17.38 -8.95
N ALA A 373 -16.40 18.24 -9.00
CA ALA A 373 -15.61 18.46 -10.21
C ALA A 373 -14.74 17.27 -10.68
N TYR A 374 -14.82 16.07 -10.08
CA TYR A 374 -14.25 14.85 -10.67
C TYR A 374 -14.84 14.55 -12.05
N ILE A 375 -16.01 15.08 -12.40
CA ILE A 375 -16.59 14.92 -13.74
C ILE A 375 -15.71 15.49 -14.86
N GLU A 376 -14.73 16.35 -14.56
CA GLU A 376 -13.69 16.73 -15.52
C GLU A 376 -12.88 15.53 -16.04
N LEU A 377 -12.84 14.41 -15.30
CA LEU A 377 -12.23 13.15 -15.74
C LEU A 377 -13.05 12.40 -16.80
N LEU A 378 -14.29 12.82 -17.10
CA LEU A 378 -15.04 12.36 -18.28
C LEU A 378 -14.44 12.91 -19.58
N ASN A 379 -13.90 14.14 -19.55
CA ASN A 379 -13.38 14.85 -20.72
C ASN A 379 -12.11 14.21 -21.32
N ARG A 380 -11.50 13.26 -20.60
CA ARG A 380 -10.35 12.47 -21.07
C ARG A 380 -10.80 11.05 -21.43
N VAL A 381 -11.03 10.82 -22.72
CA VAL A 381 -11.27 9.48 -23.27
C VAL A 381 -9.95 8.84 -23.73
N PHE A 382 -9.81 7.54 -23.47
CA PHE A 382 -8.75 6.68 -23.99
C PHE A 382 -9.33 5.78 -25.09
N PRO A 383 -8.90 5.91 -26.36
CA PRO A 383 -9.30 4.99 -27.43
C PRO A 383 -8.91 3.54 -27.10
N ALA A 384 -7.67 3.38 -26.62
CA ALA A 384 -7.19 2.21 -25.90
C ALA A 384 -6.24 2.69 -24.78
N ILE A 385 -6.12 1.90 -23.71
CA ILE A 385 -5.10 2.03 -22.67
C ILE A 385 -4.64 0.62 -22.27
N GLU A 386 -3.35 0.46 -22.05
CA GLU A 386 -2.75 -0.76 -21.54
C GLU A 386 -1.75 -0.38 -20.44
N ILE A 387 -1.92 -1.02 -19.29
CA ILE A 387 -1.07 -0.96 -18.10
C ILE A 387 -0.74 -2.42 -17.81
N ASN A 388 0.54 -2.79 -17.83
CA ASN A 388 0.97 -4.19 -17.69
C ASN A 388 1.96 -4.32 -16.54
N THR A 389 1.49 -4.89 -15.43
CA THR A 389 2.31 -5.21 -14.25
C THR A 389 3.02 -3.97 -13.70
N GLU A 390 2.27 -2.90 -13.47
CA GLU A 390 2.81 -1.60 -13.04
C GLU A 390 2.36 -1.24 -11.62
N GLU A 391 3.25 -0.60 -10.88
CA GLU A 391 2.96 0.01 -9.57
C GLU A 391 1.74 0.93 -9.65
N LEU A 392 0.90 0.91 -8.61
CA LEU A 392 -0.36 1.65 -8.55
C LEU A 392 -0.20 3.13 -8.91
N ARG A 393 0.84 3.78 -8.37
CA ARG A 393 1.16 5.19 -8.63
C ARG A 393 1.44 5.44 -10.11
N THR A 394 2.33 4.64 -10.71
CA THR A 394 2.73 4.74 -12.13
C THR A 394 1.55 4.51 -13.08
N GLY A 395 0.72 3.48 -12.82
CA GLY A 395 -0.46 3.19 -13.64
C GLY A 395 -1.54 4.28 -13.56
N LEU A 396 -1.77 4.86 -12.37
CA LEU A 396 -2.70 5.98 -12.20
C LEU A 396 -2.19 7.27 -12.83
N GLU A 397 -0.88 7.55 -12.81
CA GLU A 397 -0.32 8.72 -13.49
C GLU A 397 -0.54 8.66 -15.01
N LYS A 398 -0.49 7.47 -15.63
CA LYS A 398 -0.87 7.27 -17.04
C LYS A 398 -2.36 7.58 -17.30
N ILE A 399 -3.27 7.19 -16.41
CA ILE A 399 -4.71 7.46 -16.53
C ILE A 399 -5.02 8.95 -16.34
N LEU A 400 -4.36 9.62 -15.38
CA LEU A 400 -4.57 11.03 -15.08
C LEU A 400 -3.84 12.00 -16.03
N ASN A 401 -2.90 11.52 -16.86
CA ASN A 401 -2.14 12.36 -17.77
C ASN A 401 -3.05 13.17 -18.72
N GLY A 402 -2.86 14.49 -18.73
CA GLY A 402 -3.67 15.46 -19.48
C GLY A 402 -4.97 15.91 -18.82
N THR A 403 -5.40 15.31 -17.70
CA THR A 403 -6.66 15.69 -17.01
C THR A 403 -6.53 16.93 -16.11
N GLY A 404 -5.30 17.26 -15.70
CA GLY A 404 -5.04 18.25 -14.65
C GLY A 404 -5.40 17.79 -13.23
N TRP A 405 -5.86 16.55 -13.06
CA TRP A 405 -5.96 15.87 -11.77
C TRP A 405 -4.66 15.13 -11.43
N LYS A 406 -4.47 14.83 -10.15
CA LYS A 406 -3.26 14.23 -9.58
C LYS A 406 -3.61 13.12 -8.58
N ILE A 407 -2.64 12.28 -8.27
CA ILE A 407 -2.70 11.36 -7.13
C ILE A 407 -2.34 12.14 -5.87
N GLY A 408 -3.17 12.03 -4.84
CA GLY A 408 -2.87 12.46 -3.48
C GLY A 408 -2.37 11.28 -2.65
N ILE A 409 -3.13 10.95 -1.60
CA ILE A 409 -2.85 9.82 -0.69
C ILE A 409 -3.20 8.49 -1.39
N ILE A 410 -2.31 7.52 -1.25
CA ILE A 410 -2.61 6.09 -1.43
C ILE A 410 -2.56 5.45 -0.04
N GLU A 411 -3.44 4.49 0.24
CA GLU A 411 -3.47 3.72 1.48
C GLU A 411 -2.10 3.08 1.79
N THR A 412 -1.67 3.13 3.04
CA THR A 412 -0.38 2.58 3.49
C THR A 412 -0.27 1.10 3.14
N GLY A 413 0.76 0.74 2.37
CA GLY A 413 0.99 -0.63 1.89
C GLY A 413 0.37 -0.95 0.52
N TYR A 414 -0.30 0.01 -0.14
CA TYR A 414 -0.81 -0.12 -1.51
C TYR A 414 -0.01 0.68 -2.55
N GLU A 415 1.07 1.38 -2.18
CA GLU A 415 1.91 2.12 -3.15
C GLU A 415 2.70 1.15 -4.06
N ASP A 416 3.25 0.09 -3.47
CA ASP A 416 4.03 -0.96 -4.15
C ASP A 416 3.15 -2.04 -4.81
N GLU A 417 1.82 -1.94 -4.70
CA GLU A 417 0.90 -2.92 -5.30
C GLU A 417 0.90 -2.78 -6.84
N ILE A 418 1.12 -3.91 -7.51
CA ILE A 418 1.23 -3.98 -8.97
C ILE A 418 -0.10 -4.43 -9.59
N PHE A 419 -0.57 -3.69 -10.60
CA PHE A 419 -1.81 -3.99 -11.29
C PHE A 419 -1.66 -3.98 -12.81
N SER A 420 -2.67 -4.54 -13.46
CA SER A 420 -2.78 -4.69 -14.90
C SER A 420 -4.18 -4.27 -15.35
N LEU A 421 -4.27 -3.48 -16.43
CA LEU A 421 -5.52 -2.95 -16.96
C LEU A 421 -5.40 -2.72 -18.48
N LYS A 422 -6.28 -3.34 -19.28
CA LYS A 422 -6.30 -3.27 -20.74
C LYS A 422 -7.71 -3.01 -21.20
N GLU A 423 -7.98 -1.78 -21.63
CA GLU A 423 -9.32 -1.23 -21.79
C GLU A 423 -9.41 -0.36 -23.05
N SER A 424 -10.61 -0.24 -23.62
CA SER A 424 -10.84 0.58 -24.81
C SER A 424 -12.10 1.42 -24.71
N ARG A 425 -12.04 2.61 -25.32
CA ARG A 425 -13.14 3.60 -25.36
C ARG A 425 -13.68 3.99 -23.98
N LYS A 426 -12.81 4.11 -22.96
CA LYS A 426 -13.17 4.47 -21.58
C LYS A 426 -12.72 5.89 -21.21
N THR A 427 -13.42 6.52 -20.27
CA THR A 427 -13.01 7.80 -19.66
C THR A 427 -11.99 7.59 -18.55
N ALA A 428 -11.19 8.62 -18.23
CA ALA A 428 -10.31 8.60 -17.06
C ALA A 428 -11.10 8.37 -15.76
N LEU A 429 -12.32 8.90 -15.64
CA LEU A 429 -13.19 8.66 -14.48
C LEU A 429 -13.54 7.18 -14.32
N TRP A 430 -13.91 6.52 -15.43
CA TRP A 430 -14.21 5.09 -15.45
C TRP A 430 -12.97 4.26 -15.08
N LEU A 431 -11.82 4.60 -15.66
CA LEU A 431 -10.56 3.89 -15.41
C LEU A 431 -10.11 4.02 -13.94
N VAL A 432 -10.17 5.22 -13.34
CA VAL A 432 -9.85 5.40 -11.90
C VAL A 432 -10.82 4.61 -11.01
N ARG A 433 -12.13 4.63 -11.30
CA ARG A 433 -13.14 3.81 -10.60
C ARG A 433 -12.86 2.31 -10.75
N GLN A 434 -12.41 1.85 -11.91
CA GLN A 434 -12.05 0.46 -12.17
C GLN A 434 -10.77 0.04 -11.43
N VAL A 435 -9.73 0.89 -11.36
CA VAL A 435 -8.51 0.61 -10.58
C VAL A 435 -8.82 0.48 -9.08
N ALA A 436 -9.60 1.41 -8.53
CA ALA A 436 -10.03 1.34 -7.13
C ALA A 436 -10.81 0.04 -6.86
N LYS A 437 -11.71 -0.36 -7.77
CA LYS A 437 -12.46 -1.62 -7.70
C LYS A 437 -11.57 -2.86 -7.78
N ILE A 438 -10.53 -2.88 -8.63
CA ILE A 438 -9.58 -3.99 -8.75
C ILE A 438 -8.84 -4.24 -7.44
N LEU A 439 -8.47 -3.17 -6.72
CA LEU A 439 -7.70 -3.25 -5.47
C LEU A 439 -8.56 -3.29 -4.19
N GLY A 440 -9.89 -3.18 -4.30
CA GLY A 440 -10.79 -3.11 -3.16
C GLY A 440 -10.67 -1.81 -2.34
N LEU A 441 -10.28 -0.71 -2.98
CA LEU A 441 -10.13 0.63 -2.39
C LEU A 441 -11.31 1.55 -2.74
N GLU A 442 -11.50 2.59 -1.94
CA GLU A 442 -12.50 3.64 -2.11
C GLU A 442 -11.84 4.97 -2.51
N ILE A 443 -12.58 5.82 -3.24
CA ILE A 443 -12.02 7.08 -3.79
C ILE A 443 -12.53 8.29 -3.00
N GLN A 444 -11.63 8.96 -2.29
CA GLN A 444 -11.89 10.23 -1.62
C GLN A 444 -11.42 11.41 -2.48
N TRP A 445 -12.37 12.19 -3.01
CA TRP A 445 -12.11 13.29 -3.95
C TRP A 445 -11.74 14.61 -3.26
N ASP A 446 -10.52 15.12 -3.49
CA ASP A 446 -10.20 16.53 -3.28
C ASP A 446 -10.50 17.32 -4.56
N SER A 447 -11.72 17.83 -4.64
CA SER A 447 -12.18 18.64 -5.76
C SER A 447 -11.48 20.01 -5.90
N MET A 448 -10.94 20.57 -4.82
CA MET A 448 -10.27 21.88 -4.83
C MET A 448 -8.87 21.78 -5.41
N ASN A 449 -8.06 20.86 -4.89
CA ASN A 449 -6.68 20.65 -5.34
C ASN A 449 -6.58 19.69 -6.53
N ARG A 450 -7.71 19.12 -6.98
CA ARG A 450 -7.80 18.12 -8.05
C ARG A 450 -7.02 16.83 -7.73
N MET A 451 -7.12 16.35 -6.50
CA MET A 451 -6.45 15.12 -6.07
C MET A 451 -7.43 13.97 -5.90
N ILE A 452 -7.08 12.80 -6.45
CA ILE A 452 -7.72 11.53 -6.09
C ILE A 452 -6.96 10.95 -4.92
N ASN A 453 -7.66 10.50 -3.88
CA ASN A 453 -7.07 9.75 -2.79
C ASN A 453 -7.68 8.35 -2.79
N LEU A 454 -6.85 7.30 -2.72
CA LEU A 454 -7.29 5.92 -2.60
C LEU A 454 -7.10 5.46 -1.17
N VAL A 455 -8.20 5.10 -0.51
CA VAL A 455 -8.23 4.70 0.91
C VAL A 455 -8.96 3.38 1.06
N LYS A 456 -8.62 2.60 2.09
CA LYS A 456 -9.26 1.30 2.37
C LYS A 456 -10.72 1.45 2.79
N ARG A 457 -11.07 2.58 3.41
CA ARG A 457 -12.43 2.92 3.86
C ARG A 457 -12.56 4.42 4.12
N ILE A 458 -13.59 5.04 3.54
CA ILE A 458 -14.04 6.40 3.87
C ILE A 458 -14.92 6.34 5.12
N GLY A 459 -14.70 7.24 6.08
CA GLY A 459 -15.48 7.31 7.33
C GLY A 459 -15.07 6.26 8.38
N SER A 460 -15.62 6.39 9.58
CA SER A 460 -15.26 5.55 10.74
C SER A 460 -16.40 5.40 11.75
N ASN A 461 -16.23 4.50 12.72
CA ASN A 461 -17.17 4.36 13.83
C ASN A 461 -16.86 5.40 14.94
N ARG A 462 -17.70 6.45 15.01
CA ARG A 462 -17.62 7.50 16.05
C ARG A 462 -18.56 7.25 17.25
N GLY A 463 -19.19 6.07 17.32
CA GLY A 463 -20.24 5.78 18.31
C GLY A 463 -21.58 6.47 18.06
N ALA A 464 -21.71 7.20 16.94
CA ALA A 464 -22.90 7.95 16.60
C ALA A 464 -24.14 7.05 16.49
N SER A 465 -25.27 7.50 17.05
CA SER A 465 -26.49 6.71 17.11
C SER A 465 -27.74 7.52 16.79
N PHE A 466 -28.57 6.98 15.90
CA PHE A 466 -29.86 7.54 15.50
C PHE A 466 -30.95 6.85 16.31
N ARG A 467 -31.36 7.49 17.40
CA ARG A 467 -32.32 6.95 18.36
C ARG A 467 -33.69 7.60 18.17
N TYR A 468 -34.71 6.76 18.15
CA TYR A 468 -36.10 7.18 18.23
C TYR A 468 -36.32 8.05 19.49
N ARG A 469 -37.14 9.11 19.35
CA ARG A 469 -37.35 10.17 20.35
C ARG A 469 -36.10 11.03 20.72
N LYS A 470 -34.90 10.79 20.15
CA LYS A 470 -33.74 11.73 20.20
C LYS A 470 -33.59 12.48 18.86
N ASN A 471 -32.99 11.83 17.87
CA ASN A 471 -32.55 12.41 16.60
C ASN A 471 -33.07 11.66 15.36
N LEU A 472 -33.61 10.44 15.51
CA LEU A 472 -34.28 9.72 14.42
C LEU A 472 -35.71 10.26 14.25
N LYS A 473 -35.99 10.89 13.10
CA LYS A 473 -37.33 11.43 12.78
C LYS A 473 -38.20 10.40 12.05
N SER A 474 -37.60 9.68 11.12
CA SER A 474 -38.25 8.64 10.31
C SER A 474 -37.26 7.50 10.08
N VAL A 475 -37.79 6.29 9.91
CA VAL A 475 -37.02 5.15 9.41
C VAL A 475 -37.92 4.31 8.51
N LYS A 476 -37.49 4.12 7.27
CA LYS A 476 -38.10 3.24 6.28
C LYS A 476 -37.12 2.11 5.99
N ARG A 477 -37.43 0.92 6.50
CA ARG A 477 -36.70 -0.31 6.15
C ARG A 477 -37.30 -0.89 4.88
N THR A 478 -36.54 -0.86 3.79
CA THR A 478 -36.84 -1.63 2.57
C THR A 478 -36.19 -3.01 2.71
N ILE A 479 -36.91 -4.07 2.37
CA ILE A 479 -36.36 -5.42 2.23
C ILE A 479 -36.64 -5.88 0.81
N THR A 480 -35.60 -5.95 -0.01
CA THR A 480 -35.67 -6.56 -1.34
C THR A 480 -35.42 -8.05 -1.17
N PRO A 481 -36.31 -8.95 -1.62
CA PRO A 481 -36.12 -10.39 -1.50
C PRO A 481 -34.90 -10.87 -2.31
N PRO A 482 -34.36 -12.08 -2.05
CA PRO A 482 -33.26 -12.65 -2.82
C PRO A 482 -33.46 -12.52 -4.33
N GLU A 483 -32.41 -12.12 -5.04
CA GLU A 483 -32.44 -11.83 -6.47
C GLU A 483 -32.50 -13.15 -7.26
N ALA A 484 -31.64 -14.10 -6.88
CA ALA A 484 -31.60 -15.46 -7.41
C ALA A 484 -31.37 -16.46 -6.25
N THR A 485 -32.01 -17.63 -6.32
CA THR A 485 -31.70 -18.79 -5.45
C THR A 485 -31.09 -19.95 -6.23
N VAL A 486 -31.07 -19.83 -7.56
CA VAL A 486 -30.44 -20.74 -8.51
C VAL A 486 -29.73 -19.91 -9.57
N ILE A 487 -28.45 -20.22 -9.85
CA ILE A 487 -27.78 -19.75 -11.06
C ILE A 487 -27.61 -20.93 -12.01
N ILE A 488 -27.98 -20.73 -13.28
CA ILE A 488 -27.71 -21.65 -14.40
C ILE A 488 -26.60 -20.99 -15.24
N PRO A 489 -25.34 -21.39 -15.06
CA PRO A 489 -24.24 -20.73 -15.74
C PRO A 489 -23.85 -21.47 -17.03
N TYR A 490 -23.67 -20.71 -18.12
CA TYR A 490 -23.20 -21.18 -19.42
C TYR A 490 -21.88 -20.50 -19.78
N GLY A 491 -20.89 -21.32 -20.12
CA GLY A 491 -19.60 -20.89 -20.64
C GLY A 491 -19.55 -20.93 -22.16
N LYS A 492 -18.33 -20.79 -22.70
CA LYS A 492 -18.05 -20.79 -24.14
C LYS A 492 -18.66 -21.98 -24.85
N ASN A 493 -19.25 -21.76 -26.02
CA ASN A 493 -19.94 -22.78 -26.83
C ASN A 493 -21.07 -23.52 -26.09
N GLY A 494 -21.70 -22.91 -25.08
CA GLY A 494 -22.78 -23.53 -24.29
C GLY A 494 -22.30 -24.52 -23.23
N LEU A 495 -21.03 -24.45 -22.83
CA LEU A 495 -20.43 -25.27 -21.77
C LEU A 495 -21.25 -25.17 -20.47
N THR A 496 -21.53 -26.30 -19.82
CA THR A 496 -22.28 -26.34 -18.55
C THR A 496 -21.43 -26.88 -17.40
N ILE A 497 -21.91 -26.68 -16.17
CA ILE A 497 -21.24 -27.16 -14.96
C ILE A 497 -21.55 -28.62 -14.58
N ALA A 498 -22.37 -29.34 -15.36
CA ALA A 498 -22.92 -30.64 -14.99
C ALA A 498 -21.84 -31.70 -14.65
N GLU A 499 -20.73 -31.69 -15.39
CA GLU A 499 -19.61 -32.63 -15.23
C GLU A 499 -18.85 -32.50 -13.89
N VAL A 500 -18.98 -31.35 -13.22
CA VAL A 500 -18.30 -31.03 -11.93
C VAL A 500 -19.28 -30.77 -10.78
N ASN A 501 -20.54 -31.17 -10.98
CA ASN A 501 -21.66 -30.78 -10.12
C ASN A 501 -22.74 -31.86 -10.04
N ASP A 502 -22.32 -33.12 -9.93
CA ASP A 502 -23.20 -34.29 -9.75
C ASP A 502 -24.30 -34.40 -10.83
N GLY A 503 -23.99 -33.99 -12.07
CA GLY A 503 -24.92 -33.97 -13.20
C GLY A 503 -25.85 -32.74 -13.26
N LYS A 504 -25.83 -31.84 -12.27
CA LYS A 504 -26.65 -30.61 -12.27
C LYS A 504 -25.97 -29.49 -13.06
N ASN A 505 -26.65 -28.95 -14.07
CA ASN A 505 -26.21 -27.75 -14.80
C ASN A 505 -26.44 -26.43 -14.03
N TYR A 506 -26.77 -26.47 -12.74
CA TYR A 506 -27.10 -25.28 -11.93
C TYR A 506 -26.53 -25.38 -10.51
N VAL A 507 -26.22 -24.22 -9.91
CA VAL A 507 -25.90 -24.08 -8.47
C VAL A 507 -27.11 -23.50 -7.75
N GLU A 508 -27.31 -23.86 -6.49
CA GLU A 508 -28.49 -23.48 -5.70
C GLU A 508 -28.12 -23.08 -4.27
N ASN A 509 -28.76 -22.05 -3.74
CA ASN A 509 -28.65 -21.61 -2.34
C ASN A 509 -30.03 -21.18 -1.83
N TYR A 510 -30.45 -21.76 -0.71
CA TYR A 510 -31.70 -21.44 -0.01
C TYR A 510 -31.47 -21.14 1.47
N ASP A 511 -30.22 -20.89 1.89
CA ASP A 511 -29.81 -20.81 3.29
C ASP A 511 -30.58 -19.72 4.05
N TRP A 512 -30.92 -18.61 3.38
CA TRP A 512 -31.83 -17.62 3.95
C TRP A 512 -33.20 -18.23 4.29
N TYR A 513 -33.87 -18.89 3.34
CA TYR A 513 -35.18 -19.50 3.57
C TYR A 513 -35.14 -20.59 4.64
N VAL A 514 -34.07 -21.39 4.67
CA VAL A 514 -33.83 -22.40 5.72
C VAL A 514 -33.62 -21.74 7.08
N SER A 515 -32.91 -20.61 7.16
CA SER A 515 -32.76 -19.83 8.41
C SER A 515 -34.09 -19.27 8.94
N GLN A 516 -35.07 -19.03 8.06
CA GLN A 516 -36.44 -18.62 8.45
C GLN A 516 -37.33 -19.81 8.83
N GLY A 517 -36.79 -21.02 8.92
CA GLY A 517 -37.51 -22.23 9.32
C GLY A 517 -38.24 -22.97 8.20
N VAL A 518 -38.04 -22.58 6.93
CA VAL A 518 -38.63 -23.29 5.78
C VAL A 518 -37.79 -24.55 5.47
N PRO A 519 -38.36 -25.76 5.45
CA PRO A 519 -37.62 -26.97 5.06
C PRO A 519 -37.02 -26.83 3.65
N LEU A 520 -35.79 -27.30 3.44
CA LEU A 520 -35.08 -27.15 2.15
C LEU A 520 -35.86 -27.73 0.95
N SER A 521 -36.64 -28.80 1.16
CA SER A 521 -37.55 -29.38 0.16
C SER A 521 -38.69 -28.43 -0.23
N GLU A 522 -39.25 -27.70 0.74
CA GLU A 522 -40.29 -26.69 0.53
C GLU A 522 -39.71 -25.40 -0.07
N ALA A 523 -38.51 -24.99 0.37
CA ALA A 523 -37.82 -23.83 -0.17
C ALA A 523 -37.51 -23.98 -1.67
N ARG A 524 -37.02 -25.16 -2.09
CA ARG A 524 -36.83 -25.54 -3.50
C ARG A 524 -38.12 -25.55 -4.33
N GLN A 525 -39.29 -25.74 -3.71
CA GLN A 525 -40.58 -25.73 -4.41
C GLN A 525 -41.20 -24.34 -4.50
N LYS A 526 -41.11 -23.53 -3.43
CA LYS A 526 -41.80 -22.23 -3.31
C LYS A 526 -40.96 -21.03 -3.72
N TYR A 527 -39.64 -21.12 -3.63
CA TYR A 527 -38.73 -19.96 -3.71
C TYR A 527 -37.56 -20.15 -4.69
N ARG A 528 -37.72 -21.05 -5.66
CA ARG A 528 -36.77 -21.26 -6.75
C ARG A 528 -36.82 -20.09 -7.73
N LYS A 529 -35.75 -19.31 -7.78
CA LYS A 529 -35.55 -18.15 -8.65
C LYS A 529 -34.30 -18.39 -9.49
N GLU A 530 -34.48 -18.61 -10.78
CA GLU A 530 -33.39 -18.88 -11.72
C GLU A 530 -32.85 -17.58 -12.31
N TYR A 531 -31.53 -17.45 -12.29
CA TYR A 531 -30.78 -16.45 -13.04
C TYR A 531 -29.85 -17.18 -14.02
N ILE A 532 -29.84 -16.74 -15.28
CA ILE A 532 -28.97 -17.32 -16.31
C ILE A 532 -27.71 -16.46 -16.39
N LEU A 533 -26.55 -17.08 -16.22
CA LEU A 533 -25.24 -16.43 -16.28
C LEU A 533 -24.51 -16.90 -17.54
N GLU A 534 -24.55 -16.12 -18.62
CA GLU A 534 -23.83 -16.43 -19.86
C GLU A 534 -22.50 -15.66 -19.88
N ASP A 535 -21.37 -16.38 -19.95
CA ASP A 535 -20.05 -15.77 -20.01
C ASP A 535 -19.06 -16.62 -20.83
N GLU A 536 -18.84 -16.24 -22.08
CA GLU A 536 -17.93 -16.92 -23.02
C GLU A 536 -16.45 -16.91 -22.62
N ARG A 537 -16.05 -16.22 -21.54
CA ARG A 537 -14.69 -16.29 -21.00
C ARG A 537 -14.44 -17.60 -20.24
N PHE A 538 -15.49 -18.30 -19.83
CA PHE A 538 -15.42 -19.54 -19.08
C PHE A 538 -15.35 -20.76 -20.01
N ILE A 539 -14.15 -21.35 -20.13
CA ILE A 539 -13.90 -22.49 -21.04
C ILE A 539 -13.75 -23.87 -20.37
N LEU A 540 -13.90 -23.98 -19.04
CA LEU A 540 -14.00 -25.26 -18.30
C LEU A 540 -15.05 -25.21 -17.16
N PRO A 541 -15.71 -26.34 -16.84
CA PRO A 541 -16.84 -26.37 -15.90
C PRO A 541 -16.54 -25.89 -14.46
N GLY A 542 -15.37 -26.22 -13.90
CA GLY A 542 -15.04 -25.92 -12.49
C GLY A 542 -15.04 -24.43 -12.17
N ASN A 543 -14.58 -23.62 -13.11
CA ASN A 543 -14.57 -22.16 -13.06
C ASN A 543 -15.98 -21.59 -12.97
N LEU A 544 -16.79 -22.01 -13.92
CA LEU A 544 -18.14 -21.56 -14.17
C LEU A 544 -19.03 -21.89 -12.96
N LYS A 545 -18.76 -23.04 -12.32
CA LYS A 545 -19.34 -23.42 -11.03
C LYS A 545 -18.93 -22.45 -9.92
N ARG A 546 -17.63 -22.31 -9.61
CA ARG A 546 -17.20 -21.50 -8.45
C ARG A 546 -17.61 -20.03 -8.56
N TYR A 547 -17.50 -19.45 -9.74
CA TYR A 547 -17.93 -18.06 -9.97
C TYR A 547 -19.45 -17.88 -9.79
N ALA A 548 -20.25 -18.84 -10.25
CA ALA A 548 -21.69 -18.87 -9.96
C ALA A 548 -21.98 -19.12 -8.47
N GLU A 549 -21.19 -19.93 -7.76
CA GLU A 549 -21.32 -20.12 -6.31
C GLU A 549 -21.01 -18.85 -5.53
N ASP A 550 -19.96 -18.11 -5.91
CA ASP A 550 -19.57 -16.84 -5.27
C ASP A 550 -20.61 -15.74 -5.54
N MET A 551 -21.07 -15.60 -6.79
CA MET A 551 -22.16 -14.68 -7.16
C MET A 551 -23.48 -15.01 -6.45
N LEU A 552 -23.81 -16.29 -6.31
CA LEU A 552 -25.04 -16.74 -5.65
C LEU A 552 -25.01 -16.53 -4.12
N LYS A 553 -23.84 -16.47 -3.47
CA LYS A 553 -23.73 -16.12 -2.03
C LYS A 553 -24.27 -14.72 -1.74
N GLU A 554 -24.14 -13.78 -2.67
CA GLU A 554 -24.73 -12.44 -2.52
C GLU A 554 -26.21 -12.42 -2.93
N MET A 555 -26.55 -13.03 -4.07
CA MET A 555 -27.90 -12.97 -4.64
C MET A 555 -28.96 -13.77 -3.85
N ALA A 556 -28.56 -14.81 -3.11
CA ALA A 556 -29.48 -15.69 -2.37
C ALA A 556 -30.01 -15.12 -1.04
N PHE A 557 -29.53 -13.96 -0.62
CA PHE A 557 -29.95 -13.28 0.61
C PHE A 557 -30.73 -11.99 0.30
N PRO A 558 -31.69 -11.59 1.14
CA PRO A 558 -32.43 -10.35 0.94
C PRO A 558 -31.52 -9.13 1.19
N ARG A 559 -31.55 -8.15 0.28
CA ARG A 559 -30.92 -6.85 0.50
C ARG A 559 -31.80 -6.03 1.45
N ILE A 560 -31.20 -5.43 2.48
CA ILE A 560 -31.90 -4.60 3.47
C ILE A 560 -31.29 -3.19 3.46
N SER A 561 -32.07 -2.20 3.05
CA SER A 561 -31.71 -0.77 3.10
C SER A 561 -32.61 0.00 4.09
N TYR A 562 -32.04 1.02 4.72
CA TYR A 562 -32.70 1.86 5.71
C TYR A 562 -32.56 3.33 5.29
N GLN A 563 -33.64 3.90 4.76
CA GLN A 563 -33.75 5.33 4.51
C GLN A 563 -34.21 6.02 5.81
N VAL A 564 -33.43 6.98 6.32
CA VAL A 564 -33.70 7.67 7.59
C VAL A 564 -33.64 9.19 7.43
N SER A 565 -34.66 9.91 7.90
CA SER A 565 -34.56 11.35 8.13
C SER A 565 -34.08 11.57 9.55
N VAL A 566 -33.02 12.38 9.73
CA VAL A 566 -32.43 12.64 11.04
C VAL A 566 -32.44 14.13 11.36
N LEU A 567 -32.38 14.45 12.65
CA LEU A 567 -31.98 15.78 13.12
C LEU A 567 -30.49 15.74 13.44
N ASP A 568 -29.70 16.52 12.72
CA ASP A 568 -28.32 16.79 13.11
C ASP A 568 -28.31 17.57 14.44
N LEU A 569 -27.78 16.94 15.48
CA LEU A 569 -27.65 17.52 16.81
C LEU A 569 -26.23 18.02 17.10
N SER A 570 -25.24 17.70 16.26
CA SER A 570 -23.82 17.99 16.53
C SER A 570 -23.57 19.49 16.76
N ALA A 571 -24.22 20.33 15.96
CA ALA A 571 -24.13 21.79 16.05
C ALA A 571 -24.86 22.40 17.28
N ILE A 572 -25.58 21.58 18.06
CA ILE A 572 -26.32 21.96 19.28
C ILE A 572 -25.67 21.35 20.54
N THR A 573 -25.33 20.06 20.51
CA THR A 573 -24.73 19.37 21.67
C THR A 573 -23.22 19.56 21.76
N GLY A 574 -22.53 19.75 20.63
CA GLY A 574 -21.07 19.87 20.57
C GLY A 574 -20.31 18.56 20.85
N LEU A 575 -21.01 17.45 21.09
CA LEU A 575 -20.41 16.16 21.43
C LEU A 575 -19.94 15.42 20.18
N GLU A 576 -18.80 14.73 20.27
CA GLU A 576 -18.25 13.94 19.16
C GLU A 576 -19.18 12.78 18.78
N GLU A 577 -19.87 12.18 19.76
CA GLU A 577 -20.85 11.09 19.59
C GLU A 577 -22.16 11.49 18.88
N ASP A 578 -22.36 12.79 18.63
CA ASP A 578 -23.47 13.30 17.81
C ASP A 578 -23.03 13.72 16.40
N LYS A 579 -21.72 13.65 16.07
CA LYS A 579 -21.19 13.91 14.73
C LYS A 579 -21.18 12.64 13.87
N PHE A 580 -21.49 12.79 12.59
CA PHE A 580 -21.49 11.71 11.61
C PHE A 580 -21.19 12.27 10.21
N TYR A 581 -20.52 11.47 9.39
CA TYR A 581 -20.06 11.82 8.04
C TYR A 581 -20.34 10.68 7.05
N LEU A 582 -20.19 10.94 5.74
CA LEU A 582 -20.35 9.94 4.69
C LEU A 582 -19.37 8.78 4.93
N GLY A 583 -19.85 7.53 4.84
CA GLY A 583 -19.06 6.33 5.07
C GLY A 583 -18.92 5.90 6.55
N ASP A 584 -19.39 6.69 7.52
CA ASP A 584 -19.34 6.33 8.95
C ASP A 584 -20.25 5.17 9.32
N ASP A 585 -19.89 4.44 10.36
CA ASP A 585 -20.73 3.43 10.99
C ASP A 585 -21.60 4.05 12.10
N VAL A 586 -22.93 3.88 11.99
CA VAL A 586 -23.92 4.47 12.89
C VAL A 586 -24.91 3.43 13.38
N ARG A 587 -25.33 3.55 14.65
CA ARG A 587 -26.31 2.64 15.28
C ARG A 587 -27.72 3.21 15.20
N ILE A 588 -28.59 2.58 14.42
CA ILE A 588 -30.04 2.85 14.43
C ILE A 588 -30.65 2.14 15.64
N PHE A 589 -31.41 2.86 16.48
CA PHE A 589 -32.10 2.30 17.63
C PHE A 589 -33.56 2.77 17.72
N ASN A 590 -34.51 1.84 17.59
CA ASN A 590 -35.93 2.10 17.72
C ASN A 590 -36.63 0.92 18.42
N GLU A 591 -37.01 1.16 19.68
CA GLU A 591 -37.65 0.19 20.57
C GLU A 591 -39.01 -0.31 20.04
N ASP A 592 -39.86 0.62 19.59
CA ASP A 592 -41.20 0.35 19.06
C ASP A 592 -41.15 -0.56 17.82
N LEU A 593 -40.09 -0.44 17.00
CA LEU A 593 -39.82 -1.30 15.83
C LEU A 593 -38.94 -2.52 16.11
N ARG A 594 -38.45 -2.70 17.35
CA ARG A 594 -37.42 -3.69 17.73
C ARG A 594 -36.18 -3.66 16.82
N LEU A 595 -35.79 -2.46 16.40
CA LEU A 595 -34.65 -2.23 15.52
C LEU A 595 -33.44 -1.78 16.33
N ASP A 596 -32.38 -2.60 16.33
CA ASP A 596 -31.07 -2.27 16.89
C ASP A 596 -29.99 -2.77 15.94
N VAL A 597 -29.48 -1.89 15.09
CA VAL A 597 -28.59 -2.24 13.96
C VAL A 597 -27.52 -1.17 13.79
N THR A 598 -26.24 -1.58 13.79
CA THR A 598 -25.14 -0.75 13.30
C THR A 598 -24.96 -0.97 11.80
N THR A 599 -24.89 0.11 11.03
CA THR A 599 -24.79 0.08 9.56
C THR A 599 -24.10 1.35 9.06
N ARG A 600 -23.65 1.33 7.80
CA ARG A 600 -22.80 2.38 7.21
C ARG A 600 -23.62 3.45 6.50
N ILE A 601 -23.20 4.71 6.61
CA ILE A 601 -23.75 5.83 5.84
C ILE A 601 -23.31 5.71 4.38
N LEU A 602 -24.27 5.44 3.47
CA LEU A 602 -24.04 5.33 2.02
C LEU A 602 -24.40 6.61 1.26
N ARG A 603 -25.32 7.43 1.79
CA ARG A 603 -25.70 8.73 1.21
C ARG A 603 -26.02 9.74 2.30
N MET A 604 -25.68 11.01 2.06
CA MET A 604 -26.11 12.15 2.88
C MET A 604 -26.63 13.29 2.02
N LYS A 605 -27.92 13.61 2.14
CA LYS A 605 -28.51 14.84 1.64
C LYS A 605 -28.58 15.87 2.77
N VAL A 606 -27.69 16.85 2.73
CA VAL A 606 -27.49 17.85 3.79
C VAL A 606 -27.99 19.20 3.31
N TYR A 607 -28.84 19.85 4.11
CA TYR A 607 -29.35 21.21 3.89
C TYR A 607 -28.71 22.16 4.92
N PRO A 608 -27.56 22.82 4.63
CA PRO A 608 -26.78 23.49 5.69
C PRO A 608 -27.47 24.68 6.37
N GLN A 609 -28.45 25.30 5.70
CA GLN A 609 -29.27 26.37 6.28
C GLN A 609 -30.52 25.83 7.01
N GLU A 610 -30.87 24.56 6.79
CA GLU A 610 -32.09 23.93 7.30
C GLU A 610 -31.81 22.48 7.79
N PRO A 611 -30.89 22.23 8.77
CA PRO A 611 -30.39 20.87 9.06
C PRO A 611 -31.46 19.88 9.56
N TRP A 612 -32.65 20.37 9.90
CA TRP A 612 -33.83 19.57 10.19
C TRP A 612 -34.44 18.90 8.95
N ARG A 613 -33.98 19.21 7.73
CA ARG A 613 -34.33 18.53 6.47
C ARG A 613 -33.35 17.43 6.09
N ASN A 614 -32.28 17.19 6.85
CA ASN A 614 -31.24 16.23 6.44
C ASN A 614 -31.81 14.79 6.28
N GLU A 615 -31.49 14.18 5.15
CA GLU A 615 -31.85 12.80 4.79
C GLU A 615 -30.58 11.97 4.67
N ILE A 616 -30.61 10.73 5.15
CA ILE A 616 -29.48 9.79 5.12
C ILE A 616 -29.98 8.44 4.66
N GLU A 617 -29.22 7.78 3.79
CA GLU A 617 -29.47 6.38 3.44
C GLU A 617 -28.34 5.50 3.97
N LEU A 618 -28.76 4.42 4.63
CA LEU A 618 -27.94 3.45 5.31
C LEU A 618 -28.20 2.08 4.70
N GLY A 619 -27.18 1.22 4.60
CA GLY A 619 -27.43 -0.16 4.19
C GLY A 619 -26.21 -0.95 3.78
N PHE A 620 -26.51 -2.08 3.15
CA PHE A 620 -25.59 -2.87 2.33
C PHE A 620 -25.92 -2.55 0.87
N LEU A 621 -24.89 -2.33 0.04
CA LEU A 621 -24.98 -1.67 -1.28
C LEU A 621 -26.27 -1.92 -2.09
N GLU A 622 -26.86 -0.82 -2.59
CA GLU A 622 -27.65 -0.81 -3.82
C GLU A 622 -26.70 -0.55 -5.00
N PRO A 623 -26.41 -1.55 -5.87
CA PRO A 623 -25.61 -1.32 -7.07
C PRO A 623 -26.52 -0.88 -8.22
N GLY A 624 -26.49 0.42 -8.53
CA GLY A 624 -27.06 0.99 -9.76
C GLY A 624 -28.46 1.60 -9.61
N LEU A 625 -28.55 2.91 -9.81
CA LEU A 625 -29.81 3.62 -10.06
C LEU A 625 -29.58 4.85 -10.97
N GLY A 626 -29.17 4.56 -12.21
CA GLY A 626 -28.94 5.49 -13.32
C GLY A 626 -27.68 6.35 -13.18
N ASP A 627 -26.79 6.46 -14.17
CA ASP A 627 -26.80 5.94 -15.55
C ASP A 627 -28.08 6.24 -16.36
N ILE A 628 -28.53 7.49 -16.30
CA ILE A 628 -29.52 8.04 -17.24
C ILE A 628 -28.74 8.61 -18.44
N SER A 629 -28.09 7.71 -19.19
CA SER A 629 -27.46 8.02 -20.47
C SER A 629 -27.91 7.04 -21.56
N ASN A 630 -29.23 6.88 -21.69
CA ASN A 630 -29.88 6.16 -22.78
C ASN A 630 -29.67 6.87 -24.13
N ASP A 631 -28.46 6.75 -24.69
CA ASP A 631 -28.19 6.53 -26.12
C ASP A 631 -26.66 6.40 -26.38
N SER A 632 -25.99 5.45 -25.73
CA SER A 632 -24.72 4.87 -26.25
C SER A 632 -24.18 3.62 -25.52
N ILE A 633 -25.04 2.80 -24.85
CA ILE A 633 -24.68 1.39 -24.56
C ILE A 633 -24.77 0.57 -25.87
N SER A 634 -23.93 0.95 -26.83
CA SER A 634 -23.78 0.27 -28.12
C SER A 634 -22.99 -1.00 -27.89
N SER A 635 -23.69 -2.14 -27.92
CA SER A 635 -23.31 -3.44 -28.53
C SER A 635 -21.98 -4.15 -28.21
N ASP A 636 -20.99 -3.47 -27.65
CA ASP A 636 -19.58 -3.85 -27.77
C ASP A 636 -19.04 -4.53 -26.50
N VAL A 637 -19.92 -5.15 -25.71
CA VAL A 637 -19.57 -6.33 -24.90
C VAL A 637 -19.58 -7.56 -25.81
N GLN A 638 -18.81 -7.49 -26.91
CA GLN A 638 -18.73 -8.54 -27.92
C GLN A 638 -17.31 -9.13 -27.94
N ALA A 639 -17.20 -10.38 -27.50
CA ALA A 639 -15.98 -11.19 -27.47
C ALA A 639 -14.75 -10.53 -26.79
N ALA A 640 -14.60 -10.78 -25.48
CA ALA A 640 -13.29 -10.72 -24.84
C ALA A 640 -12.37 -11.74 -25.54
N GLN A 641 -11.50 -11.24 -26.42
CA GLN A 641 -10.54 -12.04 -27.19
C GLN A 641 -9.64 -12.85 -26.23
N PRO A 642 -9.25 -14.07 -26.59
CA PRO A 642 -8.26 -14.82 -25.82
C PRO A 642 -6.89 -14.16 -26.00
N ASP A 643 -6.25 -13.79 -24.89
CA ASP A 643 -4.91 -13.20 -24.88
C ASP A 643 -3.85 -14.27 -24.58
N LEU A 644 -2.60 -14.01 -24.97
CA LEU A 644 -1.51 -14.97 -24.93
C LEU A 644 -0.27 -14.35 -24.28
N LEU A 645 -0.05 -14.71 -23.02
CA LEU A 645 1.08 -14.20 -22.25
C LEU A 645 2.30 -15.11 -22.44
N TYR A 646 3.50 -14.53 -22.43
CA TYR A 646 4.77 -15.25 -22.60
C TYR A 646 5.84 -14.80 -21.59
N ALA A 647 6.68 -15.73 -21.15
CA ALA A 647 7.81 -15.49 -20.26
C ALA A 647 8.96 -16.50 -20.50
N THR A 648 10.19 -16.12 -20.16
CA THR A 648 11.40 -16.97 -20.23
C THR A 648 12.17 -16.92 -18.91
N SER A 649 13.18 -17.81 -18.75
CA SER A 649 14.02 -17.81 -17.56
C SER A 649 15.04 -16.65 -17.47
N GLY A 650 15.29 -15.92 -18.58
CA GLY A 650 16.13 -14.72 -18.68
C GLY A 650 17.64 -14.94 -18.51
N SER A 651 18.03 -15.87 -17.65
CA SER A 651 19.41 -16.35 -17.48
C SER A 651 19.44 -17.87 -17.59
N SER A 652 20.64 -18.43 -17.74
CA SER A 652 20.87 -19.85 -17.43
C SER A 652 20.53 -20.16 -15.96
N LYS A 653 20.08 -21.38 -15.69
CA LYS A 653 19.71 -21.88 -14.35
C LYS A 653 20.25 -23.30 -14.18
N SER A 654 20.81 -23.62 -13.02
CA SER A 654 21.12 -25.01 -12.64
C SER A 654 20.05 -25.50 -11.68
N ILE A 655 19.46 -26.67 -11.96
CA ILE A 655 18.42 -27.31 -11.15
C ILE A 655 19.03 -28.52 -10.44
N GLY A 656 19.00 -28.52 -9.11
CA GLY A 656 19.44 -29.64 -8.27
C GLY A 656 18.27 -30.34 -7.58
N THR A 657 18.57 -31.08 -6.51
CA THR A 657 17.59 -31.87 -5.75
C THR A 657 16.69 -31.06 -4.82
N GLY A 658 16.99 -29.77 -4.60
CA GLY A 658 16.14 -28.84 -3.87
C GLY A 658 15.12 -28.14 -4.78
N PRO A 659 13.85 -27.97 -4.37
CA PRO A 659 12.86 -27.20 -5.13
C PRO A 659 13.30 -25.75 -5.37
N VAL A 660 13.36 -25.35 -6.65
CA VAL A 660 13.69 -23.99 -7.09
C VAL A 660 12.65 -23.48 -8.09
N PHE A 661 12.55 -22.16 -8.25
CA PHE A 661 11.56 -21.49 -9.09
C PHE A 661 12.24 -20.75 -10.26
N PRO A 662 12.74 -21.46 -11.30
CA PRO A 662 13.54 -20.86 -12.38
C PRO A 662 12.79 -19.91 -13.33
N LEU A 663 11.45 -19.86 -13.28
CA LEU A 663 10.61 -18.95 -14.07
C LEU A 663 9.35 -18.57 -13.26
N GLN A 664 9.05 -17.27 -13.19
CA GLN A 664 7.87 -16.71 -12.54
C GLN A 664 7.26 -15.62 -13.44
N MET A 665 5.95 -15.42 -13.40
CA MET A 665 5.28 -14.32 -14.10
C MET A 665 4.02 -13.86 -13.36
N SER A 666 3.77 -12.55 -13.34
CA SER A 666 2.54 -11.96 -12.81
C SER A 666 1.39 -12.17 -13.80
N VAL A 667 0.22 -12.55 -13.28
CA VAL A 667 -1.01 -12.74 -14.06
C VAL A 667 -2.19 -12.13 -13.30
N THR A 668 -2.88 -11.20 -13.93
CA THR A 668 -4.17 -10.66 -13.49
C THR A 668 -5.28 -11.29 -14.33
N ASN A 669 -6.37 -11.68 -13.68
CA ASN A 669 -7.52 -12.30 -14.32
C ASN A 669 -8.84 -11.63 -13.88
N PHE A 670 -9.56 -11.04 -14.84
CA PHE A 670 -10.80 -10.28 -14.58
C PHE A 670 -12.06 -11.15 -14.39
N GLY A 671 -11.95 -12.48 -14.45
CA GLY A 671 -13.06 -13.42 -14.19
C GLY A 671 -12.58 -14.86 -14.33
N SER A 672 -12.80 -15.72 -13.33
CA SER A 672 -12.17 -17.06 -13.20
C SER A 672 -12.01 -17.82 -14.52
N THR A 673 -10.78 -17.90 -15.04
CA THR A 673 -10.49 -18.32 -16.43
C THR A 673 -9.66 -19.60 -16.48
N ASN A 674 -9.55 -20.21 -17.66
CA ASN A 674 -8.71 -21.40 -17.83
C ASN A 674 -7.61 -21.08 -18.81
N ALA A 675 -6.39 -21.36 -18.37
CA ALA A 675 -5.22 -21.20 -19.18
C ALA A 675 -4.84 -22.54 -19.81
N GLN A 676 -4.75 -22.56 -21.14
CA GLN A 676 -3.85 -23.51 -21.78
C GLN A 676 -2.43 -23.00 -21.52
N ILE A 677 -1.67 -23.76 -20.72
CA ILE A 677 -0.28 -23.44 -20.38
C ILE A 677 0.62 -24.39 -21.14
N GLY A 678 1.63 -23.84 -21.80
CA GLY A 678 2.69 -24.61 -22.43
C GLY A 678 4.03 -24.27 -21.82
N LEU A 679 4.75 -25.28 -21.37
CA LEU A 679 6.19 -25.16 -21.12
C LEU A 679 6.98 -25.66 -22.33
N LEU A 680 8.05 -24.95 -22.66
CA LEU A 680 9.16 -25.46 -23.45
C LEU A 680 10.43 -25.44 -22.59
N LEU A 681 11.08 -26.59 -22.45
CA LEU A 681 12.31 -26.74 -21.70
C LEU A 681 13.39 -27.40 -22.56
N ILE A 682 14.45 -26.65 -22.86
CA ILE A 682 15.72 -27.12 -23.40
C ILE A 682 16.70 -27.22 -22.23
N CYS A 683 17.31 -28.39 -22.02
CA CYS A 683 18.18 -28.62 -20.86
C CYS A 683 19.24 -29.70 -21.11
N GLN A 684 20.29 -29.73 -20.29
CA GLN A 684 21.34 -30.74 -20.34
C GLN A 684 21.49 -31.47 -18.99
N ALA A 685 21.24 -32.78 -18.99
CA ALA A 685 21.46 -33.64 -17.84
C ALA A 685 22.89 -34.17 -17.86
N LYS A 686 23.67 -33.90 -16.80
CA LYS A 686 25.08 -34.35 -16.68
C LYS A 686 25.21 -35.80 -16.23
N VAL A 687 24.22 -36.27 -15.46
CA VAL A 687 24.00 -37.67 -15.06
C VAL A 687 22.57 -38.07 -15.47
N ALA A 688 22.26 -39.36 -15.52
CA ALA A 688 20.88 -39.79 -15.71
C ALA A 688 20.06 -39.51 -14.45
N LEU A 689 18.91 -38.84 -14.60
CA LEU A 689 18.09 -38.32 -13.50
C LEU A 689 16.60 -38.25 -13.87
N THR A 690 15.73 -38.07 -12.89
CA THR A 690 14.32 -37.73 -13.06
C THR A 690 14.10 -36.28 -12.67
N LEU A 691 13.64 -35.47 -13.63
CA LEU A 691 13.18 -34.11 -13.39
C LEU A 691 11.72 -34.14 -12.93
N THR A 692 11.41 -33.43 -11.84
CA THR A 692 10.04 -33.09 -11.43
C THR A 692 9.75 -31.62 -11.72
N ILE A 693 8.59 -31.33 -12.32
CA ILE A 693 8.09 -29.98 -12.61
C ILE A 693 6.69 -29.82 -12.00
N LYS A 694 6.42 -28.65 -11.42
CA LYS A 694 5.13 -28.23 -10.89
C LYS A 694 4.78 -26.82 -11.37
N ILE A 695 3.49 -26.53 -11.52
CA ILE A 695 3.00 -25.17 -11.73
C ILE A 695 2.35 -24.70 -10.44
N MET A 696 2.94 -23.67 -9.84
CA MET A 696 2.46 -23.04 -8.63
C MET A 696 1.73 -21.75 -9.00
N MET A 697 0.68 -21.41 -8.26
CA MET A 697 0.09 -20.07 -8.25
C MET A 697 -0.07 -19.62 -6.81
N ASN A 698 0.50 -18.46 -6.46
CA ASN A 698 0.56 -17.94 -5.10
C ASN A 698 1.03 -19.03 -4.10
N GLY A 699 2.14 -19.72 -4.41
CA GLY A 699 2.71 -20.79 -3.59
C GLY A 699 1.93 -22.13 -3.56
N SER A 700 0.77 -22.23 -4.21
CA SER A 700 -0.06 -23.45 -4.25
C SER A 700 0.08 -24.19 -5.58
N ASN A 701 0.31 -25.50 -5.59
CA ASN A 701 0.39 -26.27 -6.83
C ASN A 701 -1.00 -26.40 -7.49
N ILE A 702 -1.14 -25.88 -8.71
CA ILE A 702 -2.39 -25.84 -9.49
C ILE A 702 -2.38 -26.75 -10.73
N GLY A 703 -1.24 -27.38 -11.04
CA GLY A 703 -1.09 -28.32 -12.16
C GLY A 703 -0.80 -29.76 -11.73
N PRO A 704 -0.82 -30.73 -12.66
CA PRO A 704 -0.30 -32.08 -12.39
C PRO A 704 1.21 -32.04 -12.10
N GLU A 705 1.68 -32.87 -11.18
CA GLU A 705 3.11 -33.06 -10.92
C GLU A 705 3.74 -33.87 -12.08
N MET A 706 4.50 -33.20 -12.95
CA MET A 706 5.07 -33.80 -14.14
C MET A 706 6.45 -34.37 -13.83
N LYS A 707 6.66 -35.66 -14.11
CA LYS A 707 7.94 -36.36 -13.92
C LYS A 707 8.47 -36.91 -15.24
N GLN A 708 9.67 -36.48 -15.61
CA GLN A 708 10.35 -36.91 -16.83
C GLN A 708 11.74 -37.46 -16.50
N TYR A 709 11.97 -38.71 -16.90
CA TYR A 709 13.31 -39.31 -16.85
C TYR A 709 14.17 -38.78 -18.00
N LEU A 710 15.40 -38.37 -17.69
CA LEU A 710 16.36 -37.75 -18.59
C LEU A 710 17.71 -38.51 -18.50
N PRO A 711 18.07 -39.30 -19.53
CA PRO A 711 19.42 -39.84 -19.68
C PRO A 711 20.50 -38.74 -19.76
N VAL A 712 21.79 -39.11 -19.68
CA VAL A 712 22.89 -38.16 -19.93
C VAL A 712 22.78 -37.58 -21.34
N GLY A 713 22.74 -36.25 -21.47
CA GLY A 713 22.65 -35.58 -22.77
C GLY A 713 21.84 -34.28 -22.75
N TRP A 714 21.63 -33.72 -23.94
CA TRP A 714 20.70 -32.61 -24.18
C TRP A 714 19.29 -33.14 -24.46
N HIS A 715 18.29 -32.43 -23.93
CA HIS A 715 16.87 -32.76 -24.07
C HIS A 715 16.06 -31.52 -24.44
N THR A 716 14.93 -31.75 -25.11
CA THR A 716 13.89 -30.73 -25.33
C THR A 716 12.56 -31.35 -24.93
N ILE A 717 11.84 -30.69 -24.03
CA ILE A 717 10.59 -31.15 -23.44
C ILE A 717 9.53 -30.08 -23.72
N GLY A 718 8.53 -30.43 -24.55
CA GLY A 718 7.35 -29.61 -24.78
C GLY A 718 6.18 -30.16 -23.98
N LEU A 719 5.60 -29.37 -23.08
CA LEU A 719 4.53 -29.77 -22.17
C LEU A 719 3.35 -28.80 -22.31
N PRO A 720 2.47 -28.98 -23.31
CA PRO A 720 1.19 -28.30 -23.38
C PRO A 720 0.15 -29.04 -22.51
N PHE A 721 -0.48 -28.33 -21.58
CA PHE A 721 -1.58 -28.83 -20.75
C PHE A 721 -2.57 -27.71 -20.46
N VAL A 722 -3.81 -28.06 -20.09
CA VAL A 722 -4.81 -27.06 -19.68
C VAL A 722 -4.88 -27.07 -18.16
N ILE A 723 -4.66 -25.91 -17.54
CA ILE A 723 -4.99 -25.71 -16.14
C ILE A 723 -6.46 -25.35 -16.03
N ALA A 724 -7.19 -26.20 -15.31
CA ALA A 724 -8.50 -25.87 -14.81
C ALA A 724 -8.37 -24.82 -13.69
N GLN A 725 -9.00 -23.68 -13.89
CA GLN A 725 -9.24 -22.64 -12.90
C GLN A 725 -8.04 -21.85 -12.37
N MET A 726 -7.60 -20.87 -13.16
CA MET A 726 -7.04 -19.65 -12.58
C MET A 726 -8.20 -18.83 -11.97
N PRO A 727 -8.21 -18.53 -10.66
CA PRO A 727 -9.24 -17.70 -10.04
C PRO A 727 -9.20 -16.26 -10.59
N SER A 728 -10.25 -15.48 -10.33
CA SER A 728 -10.24 -14.03 -10.56
C SER A 728 -9.41 -13.30 -9.51
N GLY A 729 -8.70 -12.26 -9.90
CA GLY A 729 -7.73 -11.52 -9.09
C GLY A 729 -6.32 -11.52 -9.70
N THR A 730 -5.35 -11.00 -8.97
CA THR A 730 -3.92 -11.01 -9.35
C THR A 730 -3.19 -12.13 -8.62
N GLY A 731 -2.22 -12.77 -9.30
CA GLY A 731 -1.34 -13.76 -8.68
C GLY A 731 -0.05 -14.00 -9.46
N MET A 732 0.93 -14.57 -8.78
CA MET A 732 2.17 -15.04 -9.40
C MET A 732 1.99 -16.48 -9.87
N LEU A 733 2.24 -16.73 -11.16
CA LEU A 733 2.30 -18.05 -11.77
C LEU A 733 3.77 -18.47 -11.88
N GLU A 734 4.12 -19.62 -11.32
CA GLU A 734 5.52 -20.02 -11.10
C GLU A 734 5.78 -21.45 -11.57
N VAL A 735 6.93 -21.68 -12.21
CA VAL A 735 7.41 -23.01 -12.56
C VAL A 735 8.38 -23.47 -11.47
N GLN A 736 7.99 -24.45 -10.65
CA GLN A 736 8.87 -25.08 -9.67
C GLN A 736 9.51 -26.35 -10.26
N MET A 737 10.81 -26.53 -10.05
CA MET A 737 11.59 -27.65 -10.60
C MET A 737 12.57 -28.21 -9.57
N PHE A 738 12.81 -29.53 -9.61
CA PHE A 738 13.88 -30.23 -8.88
C PHE A 738 14.19 -31.60 -9.50
N THR A 739 15.39 -32.13 -9.25
CA THR A 739 15.83 -33.47 -9.67
C THR A 739 15.71 -34.50 -8.53
N ASP A 740 15.70 -35.79 -8.86
CA ASP A 740 15.89 -36.87 -7.87
C ASP A 740 17.37 -37.06 -7.49
N THR A 741 18.29 -36.82 -8.43
CA THR A 741 19.74 -36.86 -8.26
C THR A 741 20.46 -35.95 -9.26
N GLY A 742 21.70 -35.58 -8.94
CA GLY A 742 22.56 -34.76 -9.81
C GLY A 742 22.01 -33.36 -10.12
N THR A 743 22.57 -32.73 -11.16
CA THR A 743 22.12 -31.42 -11.65
C THR A 743 21.70 -31.46 -13.12
N LEU A 744 20.74 -30.61 -13.44
CA LEU A 744 20.21 -30.34 -14.77
C LEU A 744 20.49 -28.87 -15.12
N GLU A 745 21.26 -28.64 -16.18
CA GLU A 745 21.59 -27.28 -16.64
C GLU A 745 20.56 -26.79 -17.67
N ILE A 746 20.04 -25.59 -17.46
CA ILE A 746 19.16 -24.88 -18.40
C ILE A 746 19.98 -23.70 -18.96
N PRO A 747 20.17 -23.58 -20.29
CA PRO A 747 20.84 -22.43 -20.89
C PRO A 747 19.97 -21.16 -20.74
N GLN A 748 20.53 -20.00 -21.08
CA GLN A 748 19.76 -18.76 -21.15
C GLN A 748 18.53 -18.95 -22.05
N ASP A 749 17.36 -18.51 -21.57
CA ASP A 749 16.05 -18.62 -22.22
C ASP A 749 15.66 -20.04 -22.66
N GLY A 750 16.33 -21.05 -22.10
CA GLY A 750 16.06 -22.47 -22.35
C GLY A 750 14.80 -22.99 -21.64
N LEU A 751 14.29 -22.28 -20.63
CA LEU A 751 12.96 -22.52 -20.07
C LEU A 751 12.03 -21.36 -20.47
N GLN A 752 10.89 -21.70 -21.03
CA GLN A 752 9.89 -20.77 -21.55
C GLN A 752 8.50 -21.24 -21.14
N MET A 753 7.60 -20.29 -20.86
CA MET A 753 6.20 -20.54 -20.54
C MET A 753 5.30 -19.63 -21.38
N PHE A 754 4.23 -20.20 -21.94
CA PHE A 754 3.12 -19.44 -22.51
C PHE A 754 1.81 -19.77 -21.80
N VAL A 755 0.91 -18.79 -21.72
CA VAL A 755 -0.36 -18.84 -20.98
C VAL A 755 -1.46 -18.25 -21.86
N TYR A 756 -2.38 -19.08 -22.35
CA TYR A 756 -3.44 -18.69 -23.27
C TYR A 756 -4.82 -18.78 -22.59
N ALA A 757 -5.49 -17.64 -22.37
CA ALA A 757 -6.82 -17.60 -21.76
C ALA A 757 -7.59 -16.32 -22.12
N GLN A 758 -8.90 -16.32 -21.85
CA GLN A 758 -9.73 -15.10 -21.90
C GLN A 758 -9.67 -14.38 -20.54
N ASN A 759 -9.90 -13.05 -20.49
CA ASN A 759 -9.72 -12.18 -19.31
C ASN A 759 -8.29 -12.06 -18.76
N LEU A 760 -7.28 -12.51 -19.50
CA LEU A 760 -5.91 -12.65 -19.01
C LEU A 760 -5.08 -11.39 -19.30
N LEU A 761 -4.24 -10.96 -18.35
CA LEU A 761 -3.32 -9.82 -18.54
C LEU A 761 -2.02 -10.02 -17.73
N GLY A 762 -0.87 -9.79 -18.35
CA GLY A 762 0.46 -9.93 -17.76
C GLY A 762 1.53 -10.24 -18.81
N GLY A 763 2.64 -10.83 -18.41
CA GLY A 763 3.68 -11.33 -19.34
C GLY A 763 4.65 -10.27 -19.88
N LEU A 764 5.76 -10.74 -20.48
CA LEU A 764 6.96 -9.93 -20.77
C LEU A 764 7.09 -9.45 -22.22
N ALA A 765 6.28 -9.94 -23.16
CA ALA A 765 6.36 -9.57 -24.57
C ALA A 765 4.98 -9.67 -25.28
N PRO A 766 4.68 -8.78 -26.26
CA PRO A 766 3.41 -8.77 -27.00
C PRO A 766 3.41 -9.65 -28.27
N ASP A 767 4.50 -10.37 -28.56
CA ASP A 767 4.66 -11.12 -29.82
C ASP A 767 4.03 -12.52 -29.77
N ILE A 768 3.23 -12.84 -30.79
CA ILE A 768 2.62 -14.17 -30.95
C ILE A 768 3.72 -15.18 -31.34
N PRO A 769 3.92 -16.28 -30.59
CA PRO A 769 4.88 -17.32 -30.94
C PRO A 769 4.44 -18.01 -32.23
N ARG A 770 5.21 -17.80 -33.30
CA ARG A 770 4.98 -18.45 -34.59
C ARG A 770 5.28 -19.94 -34.45
N PRO A 771 4.37 -20.85 -34.86
CA PRO A 771 4.67 -22.28 -34.86
C PRO A 771 5.75 -22.58 -35.91
N SER A 772 6.98 -22.81 -35.43
CA SER A 772 8.06 -23.35 -36.25
C SER A 772 7.76 -24.80 -36.60
N VAL A 773 7.17 -25.02 -37.78
CA VAL A 773 6.96 -26.35 -38.34
C VAL A 773 8.32 -26.97 -38.67
N ALA A 774 8.88 -27.69 -37.70
CA ALA A 774 10.03 -28.56 -37.92
C ALA A 774 9.55 -29.84 -38.63
N GLU A 775 10.00 -30.07 -39.86
CA GLU A 775 9.72 -31.31 -40.58
C GLU A 775 10.26 -32.53 -39.82
N ILE A 776 9.43 -33.59 -39.73
CA ILE A 776 9.75 -34.78 -38.96
C ILE A 776 10.68 -35.70 -39.75
N TYR A 777 11.99 -35.51 -39.61
CA TYR A 777 12.98 -36.49 -40.06
C TYR A 777 13.02 -37.69 -39.09
N ARG A 778 12.24 -38.74 -39.43
CA ARG A 778 12.29 -40.03 -38.73
C ARG A 778 13.60 -40.76 -39.04
N PHE A 779 14.42 -41.01 -38.02
CA PHE A 779 15.50 -41.99 -38.09
C PHE A 779 15.21 -43.20 -37.20
N ASN A 780 14.67 -44.27 -37.82
CA ASN A 780 14.61 -45.58 -37.20
C ASN A 780 16.02 -46.19 -37.12
N LYS A 781 16.37 -46.78 -35.97
CA LYS A 781 17.65 -47.47 -35.77
C LYS A 781 17.58 -48.89 -36.32
N GLY A 782 18.08 -49.10 -37.54
CA GLY A 782 18.12 -50.40 -38.23
C GLY A 782 19.34 -50.54 -39.14
N MET A 783 19.82 -51.77 -39.35
CA MET A 783 21.03 -52.08 -40.13
C MET A 783 20.72 -52.59 -41.55
N TYR A 784 21.77 -52.73 -42.37
CA TYR A 784 21.82 -53.40 -43.69
C TYR A 784 21.15 -52.60 -44.86
N THR A 785 21.66 -52.57 -46.11
CA THR A 785 22.92 -53.09 -46.71
C THR A 785 23.24 -52.41 -48.06
N THR A 786 24.52 -52.38 -48.44
CA THR A 786 25.06 -52.44 -49.83
C THR A 786 24.72 -51.35 -50.88
N ILE A 787 25.66 -50.41 -51.03
CA ILE A 787 26.36 -49.98 -52.28
C ILE A 787 25.64 -50.16 -53.64
N GLN A 788 25.45 -49.04 -54.37
CA GLN A 788 25.86 -48.72 -55.78
C GLN A 788 25.13 -47.42 -56.22
N THR A 789 25.68 -46.48 -57.02
CA THR A 789 26.95 -46.41 -57.78
C THR A 789 27.44 -44.94 -57.88
N ASN A 790 28.57 -44.73 -58.56
CA ASN A 790 29.15 -43.50 -59.14
C ASN A 790 28.15 -42.35 -59.49
N GLU A 791 28.53 -41.07 -59.60
CA GLU A 791 29.83 -40.49 -60.02
C GLU A 791 30.01 -39.04 -59.51
N ALA A 792 31.15 -38.39 -59.75
CA ALA A 792 31.45 -37.04 -59.22
C ALA A 792 31.48 -35.95 -60.30
N ILE A 793 31.17 -34.69 -59.92
CA ILE A 793 31.55 -33.45 -60.63
C ILE A 793 31.59 -32.27 -59.63
N HIS A 794 32.64 -31.44 -59.72
CA HIS A 794 32.73 -30.11 -59.10
C HIS A 794 32.41 -29.04 -60.17
N ILE A 795 31.60 -28.03 -59.83
CA ILE A 795 31.52 -26.74 -60.55
C ILE A 795 31.40 -25.60 -59.52
N VAL A 796 31.97 -24.44 -59.83
CA VAL A 796 32.01 -23.20 -59.01
C VAL A 796 31.81 -22.00 -59.96
N ILE A 797 31.69 -20.77 -59.42
CA ILE A 797 31.68 -19.44 -60.10
C ILE A 797 30.41 -19.18 -60.99
N ASP A 798 29.86 -17.96 -61.20
CA ASP A 798 30.21 -16.57 -60.81
C ASP A 798 28.96 -15.62 -60.76
N HIS A 799 29.18 -14.34 -60.43
CA HIS A 799 28.28 -13.15 -60.46
C HIS A 799 28.22 -12.47 -61.86
N PRO A 800 27.64 -11.25 -62.10
CA PRO A 800 26.56 -10.43 -61.45
C PRO A 800 25.52 -9.86 -62.48
N MET A 801 24.57 -8.96 -62.08
CA MET A 801 24.19 -7.70 -62.81
C MET A 801 23.05 -6.86 -62.13
N LEU A 802 22.71 -5.68 -62.71
CA LEU A 802 21.91 -4.54 -62.15
C LEU A 802 20.72 -4.12 -63.04
N LEU A 803 19.76 -3.33 -62.49
CA LEU A 803 18.93 -2.24 -63.11
C LEU A 803 17.91 -1.68 -62.07
N SER A 804 18.02 -0.44 -61.56
CA SER A 804 17.31 0.81 -61.99
C SER A 804 15.84 0.98 -61.48
N MET A 805 15.27 2.17 -61.19
CA MET A 805 15.70 3.57 -61.42
C MET A 805 14.88 4.61 -60.58
N GLN A 806 15.54 5.65 -60.01
CA GLN A 806 15.07 7.05 -59.69
C GLN A 806 13.75 7.29 -58.88
N GLN A 807 13.53 8.39 -58.14
CA GLN A 807 14.21 9.67 -57.83
C GLN A 807 13.66 10.16 -56.46
N HIS A 808 14.02 11.27 -55.77
CA HIS A 808 14.88 12.47 -55.97
C HIS A 808 15.68 12.65 -54.61
N HIS A 809 16.29 13.76 -54.14
CA HIS A 809 16.36 15.13 -54.65
C HIS A 809 17.78 15.71 -54.86
N ARG A 810 18.24 16.73 -54.12
CA ARG A 810 19.48 17.49 -54.43
C ARG A 810 20.01 18.34 -53.25
N ILE A 811 21.26 18.82 -53.40
CA ILE A 811 22.01 19.87 -52.64
C ILE A 811 22.86 19.31 -51.48
N MET A 812 24.17 19.58 -51.32
CA MET A 812 25.20 20.24 -52.19
C MET A 812 26.64 19.80 -51.79
N ASN A 813 27.68 20.17 -52.57
CA ASN A 813 29.11 19.97 -52.25
C ASN A 813 29.78 21.26 -51.73
N ARG A 814 30.86 21.11 -50.94
CA ARG A 814 32.16 21.81 -51.14
C ARG A 814 33.32 21.11 -50.40
N ASP A 815 34.46 21.04 -51.09
CA ASP A 815 35.87 21.20 -50.67
C ASP A 815 36.24 20.73 -49.24
N ILE A 816 36.96 19.62 -49.00
CA ILE A 816 38.32 19.20 -49.45
C ILE A 816 39.44 20.13 -48.93
N GLU A 817 40.18 19.64 -47.92
CA GLU A 817 41.64 19.72 -47.86
C GLU A 817 42.21 18.35 -47.49
N THR A 818 43.44 18.08 -47.95
CA THR A 818 44.16 16.80 -47.78
C THR A 818 45.26 16.93 -46.73
N HIS A 819 45.65 15.83 -46.06
CA HIS A 819 47.07 15.46 -45.95
C HIS A 819 47.29 14.00 -45.51
N GLU A 820 48.44 13.47 -45.95
CA GLU A 820 49.18 12.26 -45.53
C GLU A 820 48.59 10.85 -45.72
N ILE A 821 49.53 9.91 -45.93
CA ILE A 821 49.36 8.48 -46.17
C ILE A 821 50.36 7.77 -45.26
N ILE A 822 49.91 6.81 -44.44
CA ILE A 822 50.81 5.83 -43.80
C ILE A 822 50.29 4.41 -44.06
N VAL A 823 51.25 3.51 -44.29
CA VAL A 823 51.10 2.22 -44.96
C VAL A 823 50.84 1.07 -43.96
N THR A 824 49.97 0.14 -44.41
CA THR A 824 49.69 -1.24 -43.95
C THR A 824 50.47 -1.85 -42.76
N ASN A 825 49.78 -2.64 -41.93
CA ASN A 825 50.03 -4.09 -41.93
C ASN A 825 48.88 -4.95 -41.34
N MET A 826 49.04 -6.28 -41.49
CA MET A 826 48.05 -7.32 -41.17
C MET A 826 47.96 -7.66 -39.66
N GLY A 827 46.85 -8.29 -39.28
CA GLY A 827 46.55 -8.83 -37.95
C GLY A 827 45.22 -9.58 -37.96
#